data_AF-G0MSH6-F1
#
_entry.id   AF-G0MSH6-F1
#
_cell.length_a   1.000
_cell.length_b   1.000
_cell.length_c   1.000
_cell.angle_alpha   90.00
_cell.angle_beta   90.00
_cell.angle_gamma   90.00
#
_symmetry.space_group_name_H-M   'P 1'
#
loop_
_entity.id
_entity.type
_entity.pdbx_description
1 polymer ?
#
loop_
_entity_poly.entity_id
_entity_poly.type
_entity_poly.pdbx_seq_one_letter_code
_entity_poly.pdbx_strand_id
1 'polypeptide(L)'
;MSSMFVLSLLLSLFLGSPDFSENLDLVKFIKLANEKGLYTLIRLGPYISDEWENGGLPWWLIKNSAIKEYRSSDAAFMQEVTQWWNYLLPKVEPLSRKHGGPILMAQIEHYYGLIGICDLLYILDLANLAKKYLGNDVVLYSVDIPMMPFMRCGIVPGILPTIEMQPNSDSNAVNGWFEQQQVLAGGGPRVGSQFLLGSYKLWGLQKNDSYTEAIIMKTLQAGWNLNASMSFHMAHGGTNFGFWNGNNSPYPVTTSYDSYAPISEGGDTTELLLAIRNFISKIPKWPNPPTSVPSMIPKTVYSDIILKPADTVLGFITSGNPKCWQTEDQPMTADDINQAYGFVYYQTMISNCGQLNISTFSDDAYVFLNGQFVGTLYSKMADIHNNTMNLQNCNAGSNTLEIIVENTGRSHTMHPSISKPAIFFGSLLLTNDPMDTYIDTRDTGLQKALRKDSSPSFKIDKVNSQFLLDGDPFTYIAGEIHYFRIPHQKWDDRLKRVRALGFNAITVPVPWNLHQFYTDESPQFSGNLDLVKFIKTANDNGLYTIIRIGPYISAEWDNGGLPWWLIRNKKIAKFRSSDEAFMAEVTQWFKHLLAKISPLMRKNAGPILMVQIEHFYGTLGICDQLYMLQLANLVRENLGNDVVLFTVDPPVIEFLRCGSLPNVLTTIEIVPTGVSGEVQNWFNMQKAFFSGAPAVASQYMINPFKMWAKNVTDPYPNDMIIQTAQTAFALNASISFHMTHGGTNFGYWNGAVDDHPVTTSYDSFAPISEAGDTTELFLAIRNWVSKIPGWAYPPAAVPANVPRTAYDDVQLTVFDTISGFILGVNPECWASKETPQTAEYIRHGYGYLYYNTTIIDCGTLYIPNFADNAYIFLNQDFVGALYKQFNSIHNNTIDVQGCLDQFNSLEIIVEITGRPHNKYPDMSRGLQGDVYMHNVTLENWESCEVPIETYEISMVKNYEKMKNHIIETIDFEKSQSAVTSQPSVFIGNLHIKTAPADTFLDTRGWGKGVVTINQYNIGRYWASIGPQQTLYVPAEFLHKGTNLIMFYEFEGATSACTAVSCTAKFTRFPIFDY
;
A
#
# COMPACT_ATOMS: atom_id res chain seq x y z
N MET A 1 15.04 -42.52 27.17
CA MET A 1 14.00 -41.46 27.20
C MET A 1 14.57 -40.04 27.13
N SER A 2 15.89 -39.83 27.30
CA SER A 2 16.50 -38.48 27.36
C SER A 2 16.95 -37.87 26.02
N SER A 3 16.64 -38.50 24.89
CA SER A 3 17.03 -38.04 23.54
C SER A 3 15.87 -37.44 22.71
N MET A 4 14.64 -37.41 23.24
CA MET A 4 13.48 -36.78 22.58
C MET A 4 13.30 -35.30 22.92
N PHE A 5 13.80 -34.84 24.09
CA PHE A 5 13.60 -33.46 24.57
C PHE A 5 14.31 -32.38 23.74
N VAL A 6 15.36 -32.74 23.01
CA VAL A 6 16.14 -31.79 22.20
C VAL A 6 15.66 -31.79 20.74
N LEU A 7 15.03 -32.86 20.27
CA LEU A 7 14.67 -33.01 18.86
C LEU A 7 13.32 -32.35 18.52
N SER A 8 12.30 -32.40 19.39
CA SER A 8 11.03 -31.68 19.15
C SER A 8 11.19 -30.17 19.30
N LEU A 9 12.08 -29.72 20.20
CA LEU A 9 12.37 -28.31 20.44
C LEU A 9 13.18 -27.63 19.32
N LEU A 10 14.07 -28.36 18.64
CA LEU A 10 14.84 -27.83 17.50
C LEU A 10 14.01 -27.75 16.21
N LEU A 11 12.97 -28.58 16.07
CA LEU A 11 12.15 -28.64 14.85
C LEU A 11 11.19 -27.44 14.71
N SER A 12 10.76 -26.81 15.81
CA SER A 12 9.91 -25.60 15.78
C SER A 12 10.69 -24.31 15.46
N LEU A 13 12.01 -24.28 15.72
CA LEU A 13 12.88 -23.15 15.41
C LEU A 13 13.27 -23.04 13.93
N PHE A 14 13.03 -24.08 13.12
CA PHE A 14 13.43 -24.13 11.71
C PHE A 14 12.27 -24.22 10.70
N LEU A 15 11.03 -24.50 11.11
CA LEU A 15 9.92 -24.84 10.18
C LEU A 15 8.78 -23.82 10.03
N GLY A 16 8.82 -22.67 10.71
CA GLY A 16 7.86 -21.57 10.45
C GLY A 16 6.38 -21.85 10.76
N SER A 17 6.03 -22.99 11.37
CA SER A 17 4.68 -23.32 11.84
C SER A 17 4.66 -23.58 13.34
N PRO A 18 3.69 -23.06 14.12
CA PRO A 18 3.63 -23.31 15.56
C PRO A 18 3.41 -24.78 15.92
N ASP A 19 4.13 -25.27 16.93
CA ASP A 19 4.04 -26.66 17.42
C ASP A 19 2.93 -26.81 18.49
N PHE A 20 2.11 -27.84 18.35
CA PHE A 20 1.04 -28.22 19.28
C PHE A 20 1.11 -29.72 19.62
N SER A 21 2.33 -30.25 19.72
CA SER A 21 2.59 -31.67 20.02
C SER A 21 3.27 -31.86 21.38
N GLU A 22 3.31 -33.11 21.84
CA GLU A 22 3.93 -33.50 23.12
C GLU A 22 3.48 -32.64 24.31
N ASN A 23 4.40 -31.87 24.92
CA ASN A 23 4.14 -31.02 26.07
C ASN A 23 3.39 -29.72 25.69
N LEU A 24 3.28 -29.40 24.39
CA LEU A 24 2.60 -28.22 23.84
C LEU A 24 1.21 -28.54 23.28
N ASP A 25 0.71 -29.78 23.44
CA ASP A 25 -0.61 -30.19 22.95
C ASP A 25 -1.76 -29.63 23.83
N LEU A 26 -2.11 -28.38 23.54
CA LEU A 26 -3.21 -27.65 24.19
C LEU A 26 -4.54 -28.41 24.11
N VAL A 27 -4.86 -29.01 22.96
CA VAL A 27 -6.15 -29.68 22.75
C VAL A 27 -6.28 -30.90 23.65
N LYS A 28 -5.21 -31.71 23.73
CA LYS A 28 -5.16 -32.86 24.62
C LYS A 28 -5.24 -32.46 26.08
N PHE A 29 -4.56 -31.38 26.49
CA PHE A 29 -4.63 -30.88 27.86
C PHE A 29 -6.05 -30.43 28.25
N ILE A 30 -6.72 -29.65 27.40
CA ILE A 30 -8.10 -29.20 27.64
C ILE A 30 -9.08 -30.38 27.69
N LYS A 31 -8.91 -31.37 26.80
CA LYS A 31 -9.72 -32.60 26.84
C LYS A 31 -9.52 -33.39 28.13
N LEU A 32 -8.27 -33.51 28.60
CA LEU A 32 -7.96 -34.18 29.86
C LEU A 32 -8.61 -33.45 31.05
N ALA A 33 -8.58 -32.12 31.08
CA ALA A 33 -9.29 -31.34 32.10
C ALA A 33 -10.81 -31.62 32.07
N ASN A 34 -11.40 -31.66 30.87
CA ASN A 34 -12.82 -31.98 30.69
C ASN A 34 -13.18 -33.40 31.14
N GLU A 35 -12.31 -34.39 30.90
CA GLU A 35 -12.47 -35.76 31.41
C GLU A 35 -12.50 -35.83 32.94
N LYS A 36 -11.92 -34.83 33.62
CA LYS A 36 -12.01 -34.66 35.08
C LYS A 36 -13.20 -33.80 35.52
N GLY A 37 -14.10 -33.44 34.61
CA GLY A 37 -15.27 -32.62 34.87
C GLY A 37 -14.96 -31.12 35.04
N LEU A 38 -13.78 -30.67 34.59
CA LEU A 38 -13.36 -29.28 34.71
C LEU A 38 -13.67 -28.50 33.42
N TYR A 39 -14.21 -27.31 33.60
CA TYR A 39 -14.34 -26.32 32.54
C TYR A 39 -13.09 -25.45 32.44
N THR A 40 -12.84 -24.88 31.27
CA THR A 40 -11.63 -24.09 30.99
C THR A 40 -11.99 -22.62 30.77
N LEU A 41 -11.27 -21.73 31.46
CA LEU A 41 -11.14 -20.33 31.06
C LEU A 41 -9.82 -20.21 30.30
N ILE A 42 -9.89 -19.97 29.00
CA ILE A 42 -8.69 -19.92 28.17
C ILE A 42 -8.15 -18.49 28.07
N ARG A 43 -6.83 -18.34 28.07
CA ARG A 43 -6.15 -17.08 27.74
C ARG A 43 -5.53 -17.21 26.35
N LEU A 44 -5.99 -16.42 25.39
CA LEU A 44 -5.61 -16.59 23.97
C LEU A 44 -4.28 -15.91 23.61
N GLY A 45 -3.79 -14.98 24.44
CA GLY A 45 -2.75 -14.03 24.02
C GLY A 45 -3.29 -13.02 23.01
N PRO A 46 -2.57 -11.96 22.63
CA PRO A 46 -1.17 -12.12 22.30
C PRO A 46 -0.23 -11.96 23.49
N TYR A 47 -0.68 -11.31 24.57
CA TYR A 47 0.05 -11.21 25.83
C TYR A 47 -0.72 -11.95 26.93
N ILE A 48 -0.05 -12.86 27.64
CA ILE A 48 -0.69 -13.75 28.63
C ILE A 48 -0.29 -13.47 30.08
N SER A 49 0.89 -12.87 30.28
CA SER A 49 1.51 -12.57 31.58
C SER A 49 1.42 -13.72 32.58
N ASP A 50 2.53 -14.41 32.79
CA ASP A 50 2.69 -15.40 33.89
C ASP A 50 4.17 -15.37 34.33
N GLU A 51 4.75 -14.17 34.37
CA GLU A 51 6.18 -13.92 34.59
C GLU A 51 7.10 -14.71 33.63
N TRP A 52 6.55 -15.08 32.49
CA TRP A 52 7.22 -15.75 31.40
C TRP A 52 8.10 -14.77 30.62
N GLU A 53 9.13 -15.31 29.98
CA GLU A 53 9.99 -14.56 29.05
C GLU A 53 9.15 -13.68 28.12
N ASN A 54 9.44 -12.36 28.14
CA ASN A 54 8.79 -11.35 27.30
C ASN A 54 7.25 -11.36 27.37
N GLY A 55 6.67 -11.79 28.50
CA GLY A 55 5.21 -11.83 28.71
C GLY A 55 4.47 -12.86 27.86
N GLY A 56 5.22 -13.81 27.26
CA GLY A 56 4.72 -14.81 26.32
C GLY A 56 4.81 -14.40 24.84
N LEU A 57 5.25 -13.18 24.54
CA LEU A 57 5.49 -12.76 23.16
C LEU A 57 6.82 -13.34 22.65
N PRO A 58 6.85 -13.98 21.47
CA PRO A 58 8.08 -14.60 20.98
C PRO A 58 9.18 -13.57 20.71
N TRP A 59 10.42 -13.95 21.04
CA TRP A 59 11.57 -13.03 21.00
C TRP A 59 11.76 -12.34 19.65
N TRP A 60 11.48 -13.05 18.55
CA TRP A 60 11.73 -12.55 17.20
C TRP A 60 10.85 -11.35 16.84
N LEU A 61 9.75 -11.11 17.57
CA LEU A 61 8.94 -9.89 17.45
C LEU A 61 9.74 -8.63 17.79
N ILE A 62 10.71 -8.73 18.69
CA ILE A 62 11.61 -7.62 19.06
C ILE A 62 12.46 -7.18 17.86
N LYS A 63 12.76 -8.11 16.95
CA LYS A 63 13.54 -7.83 15.73
C LYS A 63 12.71 -7.28 14.60
N ASN A 64 11.39 -7.44 14.68
CA ASN A 64 10.50 -6.95 13.66
C ASN A 64 10.41 -5.43 13.78
N SER A 65 11.35 -4.74 13.13
CA SER A 65 11.42 -3.27 13.08
C SER A 65 10.18 -2.61 12.46
N ALA A 66 9.29 -3.37 11.82
CA ALA A 66 8.00 -2.87 11.36
C ALA A 66 7.01 -2.65 12.51
N ILE A 67 7.18 -3.36 13.64
CA ILE A 67 6.37 -3.19 14.84
C ILE A 67 6.88 -1.97 15.61
N LYS A 68 6.08 -0.92 15.67
CA LYS A 68 6.46 0.33 16.35
C LYS A 68 5.98 0.39 17.80
N GLU A 69 4.88 -0.29 18.07
CA GLU A 69 4.28 -0.33 19.40
C GLU A 69 3.62 -1.70 19.64
N TYR A 70 4.18 -2.48 20.56
CA TYR A 70 3.61 -3.77 20.95
C TYR A 70 2.33 -3.58 21.76
N ARG A 71 1.40 -4.54 21.66
CA ARG A 71 0.12 -4.50 22.39
C ARG A 71 -0.68 -3.22 22.03
N SER A 72 -0.75 -2.93 20.73
CA SER A 72 -1.47 -1.78 20.17
C SER A 72 -2.08 -2.12 18.81
N SER A 73 -2.82 -1.18 18.22
CA SER A 73 -3.37 -1.29 16.86
C SER A 73 -2.29 -1.11 15.77
N ASP A 74 -1.00 -1.11 16.14
CA ASP A 74 0.11 -1.22 15.19
C ASP A 74 -0.13 -2.39 14.23
N ALA A 75 -0.16 -2.07 12.94
CA ALA A 75 -0.56 -3.02 11.92
C ALA A 75 0.42 -4.21 11.80
N ALA A 76 1.72 -3.98 12.01
CA ALA A 76 2.69 -5.07 11.98
C ALA A 76 2.53 -5.96 13.21
N PHE A 77 2.27 -5.40 14.39
CA PHE A 77 1.94 -6.19 15.57
C PHE A 77 0.67 -7.00 15.35
N MET A 78 -0.42 -6.35 14.92
CA MET A 78 -1.71 -7.00 14.68
C MET A 78 -1.67 -8.06 13.57
N GLN A 79 -0.78 -7.92 12.59
CA GLN A 79 -0.53 -8.95 11.60
C GLN A 79 0.04 -10.22 12.25
N GLU A 80 1.05 -10.08 13.10
CA GLU A 80 1.67 -11.21 13.81
C GLU A 80 0.68 -11.86 14.78
N VAL A 81 -0.12 -11.06 15.48
CA VAL A 81 -1.21 -11.55 16.35
C VAL A 81 -2.25 -12.32 15.53
N THR A 82 -2.65 -11.77 14.39
CA THR A 82 -3.62 -12.43 13.50
C THR A 82 -3.05 -13.74 12.97
N GLN A 83 -1.79 -13.76 12.58
CA GLN A 83 -1.13 -14.98 12.12
C GLN A 83 -1.08 -16.04 13.22
N TRP A 84 -0.69 -15.67 14.44
CA TRP A 84 -0.72 -16.58 15.59
C TRP A 84 -2.14 -17.13 15.85
N TRP A 85 -3.14 -16.25 15.91
CA TRP A 85 -4.52 -16.63 16.16
C TRP A 85 -5.13 -17.47 15.02
N ASN A 86 -4.66 -17.32 13.77
CA ASN A 86 -5.04 -18.20 12.67
C ASN A 86 -4.62 -19.66 12.90
N TYR A 87 -3.59 -19.92 13.72
CA TYR A 87 -3.20 -21.28 14.11
C TYR A 87 -3.90 -21.74 15.40
N LEU A 88 -4.03 -20.83 16.37
CA LEU A 88 -4.60 -21.13 17.68
C LEU A 88 -6.12 -21.32 17.63
N LEU A 89 -6.87 -20.36 17.07
CA LEU A 89 -8.33 -20.32 17.15
C LEU A 89 -9.01 -21.52 16.48
N PRO A 90 -8.54 -22.08 15.35
CA PRO A 90 -9.10 -23.31 14.80
C PRO A 90 -8.97 -24.54 15.71
N LYS A 91 -8.04 -24.53 16.68
CA LYS A 91 -7.90 -25.59 17.69
C LYS A 91 -8.80 -25.36 18.91
N VAL A 92 -9.09 -24.09 19.20
CA VAL A 92 -9.92 -23.65 20.32
C VAL A 92 -11.42 -23.75 19.97
N GLU A 93 -11.80 -23.40 18.74
CA GLU A 93 -13.20 -23.34 18.27
C GLU A 93 -13.99 -24.64 18.53
N PRO A 94 -13.46 -25.85 18.22
CA PRO A 94 -14.18 -27.10 18.49
C PRO A 94 -14.35 -27.41 19.99
N LEU A 95 -13.59 -26.75 20.85
CA LEU A 95 -13.62 -26.93 22.31
C LEU A 95 -14.50 -25.89 23.01
N SER A 96 -15.13 -24.97 22.26
CA SER A 96 -16.03 -23.95 22.80
C SER A 96 -17.38 -24.53 23.25
N ARG A 97 -18.07 -23.84 24.17
CA ARG A 97 -19.42 -24.25 24.63
C ARG A 97 -20.43 -24.44 23.51
N LYS A 98 -20.35 -23.62 22.46
CA LYS A 98 -21.22 -23.70 21.29
C LYS A 98 -21.15 -25.08 20.61
N HIS A 99 -19.98 -25.71 20.65
CA HIS A 99 -19.72 -27.03 20.07
C HIS A 99 -19.77 -28.15 21.13
N GLY A 100 -20.31 -27.87 22.32
CA GLY A 100 -20.38 -28.81 23.45
C GLY A 100 -19.06 -29.02 24.19
N GLY A 101 -18.00 -28.28 23.84
CA GLY A 101 -16.68 -28.38 24.47
C GLY A 101 -16.58 -27.65 25.83
N PRO A 102 -15.44 -27.79 26.55
CA PRO A 102 -15.29 -27.32 27.93
C PRO A 102 -14.91 -25.85 28.11
N ILE A 103 -14.64 -25.09 27.04
CA ILE A 103 -14.16 -23.70 27.15
C ILE A 103 -15.35 -22.78 27.43
N LEU A 104 -15.39 -22.17 28.62
CA LEU A 104 -16.45 -21.27 29.07
C LEU A 104 -16.28 -19.84 28.59
N MET A 105 -15.08 -19.29 28.73
CA MET A 105 -14.76 -17.89 28.41
C MET A 105 -13.34 -17.79 27.87
N ALA A 106 -13.09 -16.79 27.03
CA ALA A 106 -11.79 -16.56 26.41
C ALA A 106 -11.26 -15.15 26.74
N GLN A 107 -10.06 -15.10 27.31
CA GLN A 107 -9.37 -13.85 27.62
C GLN A 107 -8.69 -13.34 26.35
N ILE A 108 -8.92 -12.07 26.03
CA ILE A 108 -8.32 -11.42 24.86
C ILE A 108 -7.08 -10.59 25.22
N GLU A 109 -6.97 -10.08 26.45
CA GLU A 109 -5.84 -9.26 26.88
C GLU A 109 -5.66 -9.28 28.41
N HIS A 110 -4.45 -8.99 28.90
CA HIS A 110 -4.06 -9.12 30.30
C HIS A 110 -3.38 -7.84 30.85
N TYR A 111 -3.93 -7.22 31.91
CA TYR A 111 -3.40 -5.98 32.52
C TYR A 111 -3.15 -4.85 31.51
N TYR A 112 -4.08 -4.66 30.58
CA TYR A 112 -3.93 -3.64 29.55
C TYR A 112 -3.98 -2.22 30.11
N GLY A 113 -4.76 -2.00 31.15
CA GLY A 113 -4.81 -0.72 31.84
C GLY A 113 -3.49 -0.33 32.50
N LEU A 114 -2.72 -1.33 32.96
CA LEU A 114 -1.50 -1.10 33.72
C LEU A 114 -0.36 -0.52 32.86
N ILE A 115 -0.35 -0.81 31.56
CA ILE A 115 0.67 -0.30 30.63
C ILE A 115 0.40 1.14 30.17
N GLY A 116 -0.81 1.67 30.40
CA GLY A 116 -1.14 3.08 30.14
C GLY A 116 -1.34 3.50 28.67
N ILE A 117 -1.30 2.57 27.71
CA ILE A 117 -1.53 2.84 26.27
C ILE A 117 -3.02 3.09 26.00
N CYS A 118 -3.88 2.21 26.52
CA CYS A 118 -5.34 2.29 26.41
C CYS A 118 -5.85 2.46 24.96
N ASP A 119 -5.23 1.77 24.00
CA ASP A 119 -5.70 1.69 22.62
C ASP A 119 -6.97 0.82 22.52
N LEU A 120 -8.12 1.47 22.39
CA LEU A 120 -9.41 0.78 22.30
C LEU A 120 -9.63 0.12 20.94
N LEU A 121 -8.94 0.56 19.87
CA LEU A 121 -9.03 -0.08 18.55
C LEU A 121 -8.36 -1.45 18.59
N TYR A 122 -7.20 -1.53 19.22
CA TYR A 122 -6.52 -2.80 19.48
C TYR A 122 -7.43 -3.83 20.18
N ILE A 123 -8.03 -3.43 21.30
CA ILE A 123 -8.93 -4.32 22.07
C ILE A 123 -10.16 -4.71 21.24
N LEU A 124 -10.70 -3.79 20.44
CA LEU A 124 -11.82 -4.07 19.55
C LEU A 124 -11.44 -5.04 18.42
N ASP A 125 -10.25 -4.89 17.83
CA ASP A 125 -9.77 -5.77 16.77
C ASP A 125 -9.51 -7.18 17.28
N LEU A 126 -8.93 -7.33 18.47
CA LEU A 126 -8.84 -8.62 19.14
C LEU A 126 -10.23 -9.22 19.40
N ALA A 127 -11.19 -8.42 19.86
CA ALA A 127 -12.56 -8.89 20.09
C ALA A 127 -13.20 -9.42 18.80
N ASN A 128 -13.07 -8.65 17.71
CA ASN A 128 -13.64 -8.96 16.41
C ASN A 128 -12.98 -10.20 15.80
N LEU A 129 -11.66 -10.30 15.90
CA LEU A 129 -10.92 -11.45 15.41
C LEU A 129 -11.29 -12.72 16.20
N ALA A 130 -11.42 -12.65 17.52
CA ALA A 130 -11.85 -13.79 18.33
C ALA A 130 -13.28 -14.23 17.96
N LYS A 131 -14.21 -13.26 17.82
CA LYS A 131 -15.61 -13.52 17.43
C LYS A 131 -15.74 -14.09 16.01
N LYS A 132 -14.85 -13.71 15.09
CA LYS A 132 -14.81 -14.28 13.73
C LYS A 132 -14.65 -15.80 13.74
N TYR A 133 -13.84 -16.34 14.66
CA TYR A 133 -13.62 -17.79 14.77
C TYR A 133 -14.57 -18.45 15.77
N LEU A 134 -14.65 -17.92 16.99
CA LEU A 134 -15.37 -18.55 18.10
C LEU A 134 -16.88 -18.28 18.08
N GLY A 135 -17.33 -17.35 17.22
CA GLY A 135 -18.72 -16.90 17.13
C GLY A 135 -19.07 -15.81 18.15
N ASN A 136 -20.26 -15.22 18.00
CA ASN A 136 -20.72 -14.14 18.87
C ASN A 136 -21.19 -14.59 20.26
N ASP A 137 -21.45 -15.89 20.45
CA ASP A 137 -21.95 -16.46 21.71
C ASP A 137 -20.83 -16.73 22.73
N VAL A 138 -19.56 -16.58 22.32
CA VAL A 138 -18.42 -16.73 23.23
C VAL A 138 -18.38 -15.56 24.21
N VAL A 139 -18.12 -15.85 25.48
CA VAL A 139 -17.87 -14.80 26.47
C VAL A 139 -16.39 -14.41 26.38
N LEU A 140 -16.13 -13.26 25.77
CA LEU A 140 -14.80 -12.64 25.79
C LEU A 140 -14.63 -11.83 27.07
N TYR A 141 -13.44 -11.86 27.65
CA TYR A 141 -13.14 -11.08 28.85
C TYR A 141 -11.74 -10.45 28.83
N SER A 142 -11.59 -9.37 29.60
CA SER A 142 -10.33 -8.68 29.87
C SER A 142 -10.12 -8.62 31.39
N VAL A 143 -8.87 -8.72 31.86
CA VAL A 143 -8.55 -8.67 33.29
C VAL A 143 -7.65 -7.48 33.60
N ASP A 144 -8.02 -6.70 34.61
CA ASP A 144 -7.26 -5.54 35.08
C ASP A 144 -7.28 -5.43 36.62
N ILE A 145 -6.33 -4.66 37.16
CA ILE A 145 -6.30 -4.29 38.58
C ILE A 145 -7.62 -3.55 38.92
N PRO A 146 -8.27 -3.85 40.07
CA PRO A 146 -9.58 -3.30 40.45
C PRO A 146 -9.54 -1.83 40.88
N MET A 147 -9.06 -0.97 39.98
CA MET A 147 -9.00 0.48 40.09
C MET A 147 -9.47 1.10 38.77
N MET A 148 -10.43 2.03 38.84
CA MET A 148 -11.09 2.63 37.67
C MET A 148 -10.17 3.15 36.55
N PRO A 149 -9.00 3.76 36.81
CA PRO A 149 -8.10 4.18 35.72
C PRO A 149 -7.60 3.02 34.86
N PHE A 150 -7.33 1.85 35.45
CA PHE A 150 -6.80 0.70 34.73
C PHE A 150 -7.91 -0.07 34.01
N MET A 151 -9.01 -0.35 34.69
CA MET A 151 -10.09 -1.17 34.11
C MET A 151 -10.77 -0.55 32.88
N ARG A 152 -10.68 0.77 32.68
CA ARG A 152 -11.31 1.44 31.53
C ARG A 152 -10.69 1.08 30.18
N CYS A 153 -9.45 0.62 30.17
CA CYS A 153 -8.69 0.45 28.94
C CYS A 153 -9.01 -0.87 28.21
N GLY A 154 -9.59 -1.85 28.91
CA GLY A 154 -10.04 -3.12 28.34
C GLY A 154 -11.53 -3.19 28.01
N ILE A 155 -12.25 -2.06 27.98
CA ILE A 155 -13.72 -2.01 27.87
C ILE A 155 -14.15 -1.52 26.50
N VAL A 156 -14.52 -2.48 25.66
CA VAL A 156 -15.25 -2.23 24.41
C VAL A 156 -16.50 -3.13 24.36
N PRO A 157 -17.52 -2.79 23.56
CA PRO A 157 -18.78 -3.52 23.54
C PRO A 157 -18.63 -5.03 23.31
N GLY A 158 -19.25 -5.82 24.20
CA GLY A 158 -19.27 -7.28 24.08
C GLY A 158 -18.02 -7.99 24.61
N ILE A 159 -17.28 -7.36 25.53
CA ILE A 159 -16.27 -7.97 26.40
C ILE A 159 -16.70 -7.77 27.86
N LEU A 160 -16.59 -8.82 28.67
CA LEU A 160 -16.83 -8.77 30.10
C LEU A 160 -15.57 -8.27 30.82
N PRO A 161 -15.59 -7.09 31.47
CA PRO A 161 -14.47 -6.67 32.30
C PRO A 161 -14.43 -7.52 33.58
N THR A 162 -13.29 -8.16 33.83
CA THR A 162 -13.02 -8.94 35.04
C THR A 162 -11.85 -8.33 35.81
N ILE A 163 -11.72 -8.74 37.07
CA ILE A 163 -10.74 -8.16 37.97
C ILE A 163 -9.70 -9.16 38.42
N GLU A 164 -8.49 -8.65 38.66
CA GLU A 164 -7.51 -9.26 39.53
C GLU A 164 -7.93 -9.11 40.99
N MET A 165 -7.67 -10.13 41.80
CA MET A 165 -7.85 -10.11 43.24
C MET A 165 -6.53 -10.43 43.92
N GLN A 166 -6.25 -9.75 45.02
CA GLN A 166 -5.11 -10.02 45.90
C GLN A 166 -5.60 -10.41 47.29
N PRO A 167 -4.81 -11.14 48.09
CA PRO A 167 -5.20 -11.50 49.45
C PRO A 167 -5.32 -10.23 50.30
N ASN A 168 -6.49 -10.01 50.87
CA ASN A 168 -6.80 -8.81 51.65
C ASN A 168 -7.61 -9.16 52.90
N SER A 169 -7.14 -8.66 54.04
CA SER A 169 -7.80 -8.86 55.33
C SER A 169 -9.06 -8.01 55.51
N ASP A 170 -9.28 -6.97 54.70
CA ASP A 170 -10.47 -6.14 54.72
C ASP A 170 -11.49 -6.60 53.67
N SER A 171 -12.63 -7.13 54.12
CA SER A 171 -13.73 -7.54 53.24
C SER A 171 -14.39 -6.38 52.51
N ASN A 172 -14.30 -5.14 53.03
CA ASN A 172 -14.86 -3.97 52.36
C ASN A 172 -14.05 -3.62 51.11
N ALA A 173 -12.73 -3.84 51.13
CA ALA A 173 -11.89 -3.68 49.95
C ALA A 173 -12.34 -4.65 48.84
N VAL A 174 -12.60 -5.92 49.19
CA VAL A 174 -13.11 -6.93 48.25
C VAL A 174 -14.47 -6.52 47.68
N ASN A 175 -15.39 -6.03 48.51
CA ASN A 175 -16.68 -5.49 48.05
C ASN A 175 -16.47 -4.34 47.05
N GLY A 176 -15.60 -3.37 47.38
CA GLY A 176 -15.30 -2.23 46.53
C GLY A 176 -14.68 -2.60 45.19
N TRP A 177 -13.87 -3.67 45.13
CA TRP A 177 -13.34 -4.18 43.86
C TRP A 177 -14.46 -4.68 42.95
N PHE A 178 -15.39 -5.48 43.48
CA PHE A 178 -16.51 -5.99 42.72
C PHE A 178 -17.56 -4.92 42.40
N GLU A 179 -17.74 -3.90 43.23
CA GLU A 179 -18.59 -2.74 42.91
C GLU A 179 -18.05 -1.98 41.69
N GLN A 180 -16.73 -1.73 41.65
CA GLN A 180 -16.11 -1.09 40.49
C GLN A 180 -16.23 -1.96 39.22
N GLN A 181 -16.05 -3.28 39.34
CA GLN A 181 -16.31 -4.20 38.23
C GLN A 181 -17.77 -4.06 37.73
N GLN A 182 -18.74 -4.07 38.63
CA GLN A 182 -20.16 -4.04 38.29
C GLN A 182 -20.58 -2.76 37.57
N VAL A 183 -19.98 -1.62 37.92
CA VAL A 183 -20.18 -0.34 37.21
C VAL A 183 -19.82 -0.47 35.74
N LEU A 184 -18.74 -1.20 35.45
CA LEU A 184 -18.20 -1.37 34.10
C LEU A 184 -18.86 -2.51 33.32
N ALA A 185 -19.25 -3.58 34.02
CA ALA A 185 -19.88 -4.76 33.43
C ALA A 185 -21.38 -4.57 33.11
N GLY A 186 -21.97 -3.41 33.42
CA GLY A 186 -23.37 -3.10 33.09
C GLY A 186 -24.38 -4.06 33.73
N GLY A 187 -24.09 -4.60 34.91
CA GLY A 187 -24.93 -5.59 35.60
C GLY A 187 -24.66 -7.07 35.25
N GLY A 188 -23.59 -7.38 34.51
CA GLY A 188 -23.10 -8.75 34.30
C GLY A 188 -22.62 -9.44 35.59
N PRO A 189 -22.18 -10.71 35.56
CA PRO A 189 -21.75 -11.43 36.76
C PRO A 189 -20.49 -10.81 37.39
N ARG A 190 -20.37 -10.93 38.72
CA ARG A 190 -19.11 -10.63 39.44
C ARG A 190 -18.11 -11.73 39.15
N VAL A 191 -16.95 -11.36 38.60
CA VAL A 191 -15.92 -12.31 38.17
C VAL A 191 -14.54 -11.78 38.52
N GLY A 192 -13.88 -12.43 39.47
CA GLY A 192 -12.44 -12.33 39.70
C GLY A 192 -11.74 -13.41 38.88
N SER A 193 -11.31 -13.08 37.66
CA SER A 193 -10.72 -14.06 36.74
C SER A 193 -9.28 -14.43 37.10
N GLN A 194 -8.67 -13.71 38.06
CA GLN A 194 -7.33 -14.00 38.55
C GLN A 194 -7.21 -13.62 40.03
N PHE A 195 -7.22 -14.61 40.92
CA PHE A 195 -6.98 -14.42 42.34
C PHE A 195 -5.55 -14.83 42.68
N LEU A 196 -4.67 -13.86 42.88
CA LEU A 196 -3.29 -14.06 43.31
C LEU A 196 -3.28 -14.54 44.77
N LEU A 197 -2.49 -15.58 45.06
CA LEU A 197 -2.41 -16.21 46.38
C LEU A 197 -1.10 -15.90 47.11
N GLY A 198 -0.05 -15.65 46.35
CA GLY A 198 1.29 -15.30 46.82
C GLY A 198 2.05 -14.54 45.75
N SER A 199 3.26 -14.07 46.09
CA SER A 199 4.17 -13.44 45.13
C SER A 199 5.16 -14.46 44.59
N TYR A 200 5.47 -14.39 43.31
CA TYR A 200 6.62 -15.09 42.74
C TYR A 200 7.94 -14.59 43.36
N LYS A 201 8.99 -15.41 43.27
CA LYS A 201 10.31 -15.07 43.84
C LYS A 201 11.25 -14.53 42.77
N LEU A 202 12.17 -13.69 43.22
CA LEU A 202 13.13 -12.97 42.39
C LEU A 202 14.54 -13.27 42.88
N TRP A 203 15.47 -13.51 41.95
CA TRP A 203 16.87 -13.75 42.29
C TRP A 203 17.48 -12.54 43.00
N GLY A 204 18.18 -12.79 44.10
CA GLY A 204 18.81 -11.75 44.94
C GLY A 204 17.89 -11.08 45.96
N LEU A 205 16.57 -11.23 45.88
CA LEU A 205 15.65 -10.60 46.83
C LEU A 205 15.14 -11.59 47.89
N GLN A 206 15.48 -11.34 49.16
CA GLN A 206 14.82 -11.98 50.29
C GLN A 206 13.57 -11.18 50.70
N LYS A 207 12.44 -11.43 50.04
CA LYS A 207 11.13 -10.97 50.52
C LYS A 207 10.31 -12.15 51.02
N ASN A 208 9.95 -12.11 52.31
CA ASN A 208 8.92 -12.98 52.87
C ASN A 208 7.56 -12.49 52.36
N ASP A 209 6.71 -13.40 51.86
CA ASP A 209 5.33 -13.03 51.55
C ASP A 209 4.62 -12.58 52.83
N SER A 210 3.93 -11.45 52.76
CA SER A 210 3.06 -10.99 53.84
C SER A 210 1.70 -11.70 53.88
N TYR A 211 1.41 -12.54 52.88
CA TYR A 211 0.15 -13.25 52.75
C TYR A 211 0.15 -14.53 53.57
N THR A 212 -0.98 -14.83 54.19
CA THR A 212 -1.19 -16.03 55.00
C THR A 212 -2.45 -16.75 54.53
N GLU A 213 -2.54 -18.05 54.81
CA GLU A 213 -3.75 -18.85 54.53
C GLU A 213 -5.02 -18.17 55.06
N ALA A 214 -4.96 -17.62 56.28
CA ALA A 214 -6.09 -16.94 56.90
C ALA A 214 -6.59 -15.73 56.10
N ILE A 215 -5.68 -14.93 55.54
CA ILE A 215 -6.03 -13.77 54.71
C ILE A 215 -6.66 -14.23 53.40
N ILE A 216 -6.06 -15.23 52.73
CA ILE A 216 -6.57 -15.80 51.47
C ILE A 216 -7.99 -16.33 51.65
N MET A 217 -8.23 -17.12 52.70
CA MET A 217 -9.54 -17.68 53.01
C MET A 217 -10.57 -16.60 53.36
N LYS A 218 -10.15 -15.51 54.00
CA LYS A 218 -11.03 -14.36 54.28
C LYS A 218 -11.44 -13.63 53.00
N THR A 219 -10.53 -13.44 52.06
CA THR A 219 -10.82 -12.87 50.74
C THR A 219 -11.76 -13.79 49.94
N LEU A 220 -11.51 -15.10 49.94
CA LEU A 220 -12.38 -16.10 49.31
C LEU A 220 -13.81 -16.06 49.88
N GLN A 221 -13.94 -16.01 51.21
CA GLN A 221 -15.24 -15.90 51.87
C GLN A 221 -15.96 -14.59 51.50
N ALA A 222 -15.24 -13.46 51.40
CA ALA A 222 -15.82 -12.18 51.02
C ALA A 222 -16.34 -12.21 49.57
N GLY A 223 -15.56 -12.70 48.62
CA GLY A 223 -16.00 -12.87 47.23
C GLY A 223 -17.19 -13.84 47.11
N TRP A 224 -17.18 -14.93 47.86
CA TRP A 224 -18.30 -15.87 47.91
C TRP A 224 -19.60 -15.22 48.42
N ASN A 225 -19.52 -14.41 49.48
CA ASN A 225 -20.68 -13.70 50.02
C ASN A 225 -21.32 -12.73 49.01
N LEU A 226 -20.57 -12.29 48.00
CA LEU A 226 -21.04 -11.44 46.91
C LEU A 226 -21.59 -12.22 45.71
N ASN A 227 -21.63 -13.56 45.80
CA ASN A 227 -21.95 -14.46 44.69
C ASN A 227 -20.99 -14.25 43.50
N ALA A 228 -19.71 -13.99 43.76
CA ALA A 228 -18.70 -13.81 42.73
C ALA A 228 -18.11 -15.15 42.26
N SER A 229 -17.82 -15.24 40.96
CA SER A 229 -16.98 -16.31 40.39
C SER A 229 -15.51 -15.93 40.59
N MET A 230 -14.70 -16.87 41.07
CA MET A 230 -13.28 -16.64 41.35
C MET A 230 -12.42 -17.74 40.73
N SER A 231 -11.38 -17.35 40.00
CA SER A 231 -10.37 -18.28 39.47
C SER A 231 -9.05 -18.09 40.20
N PHE A 232 -8.57 -19.15 40.85
CA PHE A 232 -7.30 -19.14 41.58
C PHE A 232 -6.15 -19.11 40.58
N HIS A 233 -5.38 -18.04 40.61
CA HIS A 233 -4.17 -17.94 39.82
C HIS A 233 -3.13 -18.89 40.42
N MET A 234 -2.53 -19.73 39.57
CA MET A 234 -1.62 -20.81 40.00
C MET A 234 -2.24 -21.74 41.05
N ALA A 235 -3.25 -22.52 40.64
CA ALA A 235 -3.79 -23.59 41.47
C ALA A 235 -2.76 -24.72 41.75
N HIS A 236 -1.77 -24.86 40.87
CA HIS A 236 -0.62 -25.76 40.97
C HIS A 236 0.65 -24.95 40.74
N GLY A 237 1.63 -25.04 41.64
CA GLY A 237 2.91 -24.34 41.53
C GLY A 237 3.68 -24.77 40.28
N GLY A 238 4.28 -23.82 39.58
CA GLY A 238 4.98 -24.09 38.31
C GLY A 238 6.50 -24.14 38.46
N THR A 239 7.16 -24.60 37.39
CA THR A 239 8.61 -24.47 37.18
C THR A 239 8.87 -23.81 35.83
N ASN A 240 9.70 -22.78 35.80
CA ASN A 240 10.23 -22.18 34.58
C ASN A 240 11.42 -23.00 34.06
N PHE A 241 11.16 -24.04 33.28
CA PHE A 241 12.22 -24.87 32.70
C PHE A 241 13.08 -24.08 31.69
N GLY A 242 14.36 -24.42 31.54
CA GLY A 242 15.23 -23.81 30.52
C GLY A 242 15.49 -22.30 30.72
N PHE A 243 15.57 -21.54 29.62
CA PHE A 243 15.80 -20.09 29.59
C PHE A 243 14.49 -19.30 29.43
N TRP A 244 13.39 -19.79 30.03
CA TRP A 244 12.03 -19.26 29.81
C TRP A 244 11.52 -18.36 30.95
N ASN A 245 12.31 -18.15 32.01
CA ASN A 245 11.96 -17.22 33.08
C ASN A 245 11.95 -15.79 32.56
N GLY A 246 10.93 -15.01 32.92
CA GLY A 246 10.93 -13.58 32.68
C GLY A 246 11.79 -12.82 33.70
N ASN A 247 11.82 -11.51 33.54
CA ASN A 247 12.51 -10.59 34.43
C ASN A 247 11.54 -9.51 34.91
N ASN A 248 11.57 -9.18 36.21
CA ASN A 248 10.89 -8.02 36.78
C ASN A 248 11.93 -6.94 37.06
N SER A 249 12.21 -6.12 36.04
CA SER A 249 13.41 -5.30 35.98
C SER A 249 13.68 -4.56 37.30
N PRO A 250 14.86 -4.77 37.92
CA PRO A 250 16.02 -5.47 37.36
C PRO A 250 16.17 -6.96 37.70
N TYR A 251 15.25 -7.57 38.45
CA TYR A 251 15.48 -8.88 39.04
C TYR A 251 14.89 -10.02 38.21
N PRO A 252 15.69 -11.03 37.84
CA PRO A 252 15.20 -12.24 37.18
C PRO A 252 14.23 -13.01 38.08
N VAL A 253 13.18 -13.57 37.47
CA VAL A 253 12.24 -14.46 38.16
C VAL A 253 12.92 -15.79 38.41
N THR A 254 12.71 -16.38 39.59
CA THR A 254 13.30 -17.68 39.92
C THR A 254 12.72 -18.81 39.08
N THR A 255 13.49 -19.90 38.96
CA THR A 255 13.02 -21.12 38.31
C THR A 255 11.78 -21.71 38.99
N SER A 256 11.72 -21.68 40.32
CA SER A 256 10.52 -22.05 41.06
C SER A 256 9.47 -20.94 40.94
N TYR A 257 8.27 -21.33 40.50
CA TYR A 257 7.12 -20.44 40.28
C TYR A 257 5.90 -20.97 41.06
N ASP A 258 6.12 -21.31 42.33
CA ASP A 258 5.09 -21.87 43.22
C ASP A 258 4.07 -20.82 43.69
N SER A 259 4.50 -19.58 43.95
CA SER A 259 3.63 -18.43 44.27
C SER A 259 2.56 -18.72 45.34
N TYR A 260 2.88 -19.56 46.34
CA TYR A 260 1.97 -20.00 47.41
C TYR A 260 0.74 -20.78 46.89
N ALA A 261 0.94 -21.60 45.86
CA ALA A 261 -0.12 -22.37 45.21
C ALA A 261 -0.76 -23.41 46.16
N PRO A 262 -2.06 -23.71 46.00
CA PRO A 262 -2.75 -24.77 46.75
C PRO A 262 -2.13 -26.16 46.51
N ILE A 263 -1.62 -26.43 45.31
CA ILE A 263 -0.84 -27.63 45.02
C ILE A 263 0.60 -27.18 44.81
N SER A 264 1.57 -27.80 45.48
CA SER A 264 2.97 -27.37 45.38
C SER A 264 3.56 -27.61 43.98
N GLU A 265 4.71 -27.01 43.69
CA GLU A 265 5.51 -27.25 42.47
C GLU A 265 5.70 -28.74 42.14
N GLY A 266 5.88 -29.58 43.17
CA GLY A 266 6.04 -31.03 43.02
C GLY A 266 4.73 -31.83 42.96
N GLY A 267 3.57 -31.17 42.95
CA GLY A 267 2.25 -31.80 42.94
C GLY A 267 1.73 -32.21 44.33
N ASP A 268 2.31 -31.71 45.42
CA ASP A 268 1.90 -32.10 46.78
C ASP A 268 0.69 -31.34 47.29
N THR A 269 -0.01 -31.99 48.21
CA THR A 269 -1.09 -31.37 48.98
C THR A 269 -0.52 -30.37 49.98
N THR A 270 -0.96 -29.11 49.92
CA THR A 270 -0.61 -28.08 50.89
C THR A 270 -1.73 -27.85 51.91
N GLU A 271 -1.43 -27.10 52.98
CA GLU A 271 -2.43 -26.66 53.96
C GLU A 271 -3.53 -25.81 53.31
N LEU A 272 -3.16 -24.90 52.40
CA LEU A 272 -4.10 -24.03 51.70
C LEU A 272 -5.13 -24.83 50.87
N LEU A 273 -4.70 -25.92 50.20
CA LEU A 273 -5.64 -26.80 49.49
C LEU A 273 -6.64 -27.46 50.45
N LEU A 274 -6.19 -27.90 51.63
CA LEU A 274 -7.08 -28.47 52.64
C LEU A 274 -8.07 -27.43 53.18
N ALA A 275 -7.62 -26.18 53.39
CA ALA A 275 -8.47 -25.07 53.82
C ALA A 275 -9.56 -24.74 52.77
N ILE A 276 -9.19 -24.63 51.49
CA ILE A 276 -10.13 -24.39 50.39
C ILE A 276 -11.16 -25.53 50.29
N ARG A 277 -10.71 -26.78 50.40
CA ARG A 277 -11.60 -27.95 50.37
C ARG A 277 -12.59 -27.96 51.54
N ASN A 278 -12.13 -27.63 52.73
CA ASN A 278 -12.97 -27.51 53.93
C ASN A 278 -13.98 -26.35 53.83
N PHE A 279 -13.63 -25.28 53.13
CA PHE A 279 -14.57 -24.21 52.82
C PHE A 279 -15.67 -24.68 51.85
N ILE A 280 -15.30 -25.30 50.73
CA ILE A 280 -16.25 -25.77 49.72
C ILE A 280 -17.19 -26.85 50.29
N SER A 281 -16.70 -27.77 51.13
CA SER A 281 -17.53 -28.83 51.72
C SER A 281 -18.65 -28.30 52.63
N LYS A 282 -18.54 -27.06 53.12
CA LYS A 282 -19.55 -26.39 53.94
C LYS A 282 -20.60 -25.66 53.11
N ILE A 283 -20.42 -25.52 51.80
CA ILE A 283 -21.38 -24.86 50.91
C ILE A 283 -22.56 -25.81 50.64
N PRO A 284 -23.79 -25.47 51.04
CA PRO A 284 -24.95 -26.33 50.83
C PRO A 284 -25.23 -26.52 49.34
N LYS A 285 -25.48 -27.77 48.92
CA LYS A 285 -25.86 -28.15 47.55
C LYS A 285 -24.84 -27.73 46.47
N TRP A 286 -23.55 -27.65 46.82
CA TRP A 286 -22.51 -27.42 45.83
C TRP A 286 -22.52 -28.54 44.76
N PRO A 287 -22.61 -28.22 43.46
CA PRO A 287 -22.81 -29.22 42.42
C PRO A 287 -21.62 -30.17 42.22
N ASN A 288 -20.42 -29.76 42.66
CA ASN A 288 -19.17 -30.52 42.48
C ASN A 288 -18.41 -30.67 43.82
N PRO A 289 -18.90 -31.48 44.78
CA PRO A 289 -18.29 -31.60 46.10
C PRO A 289 -16.83 -32.10 46.02
N PRO A 290 -15.94 -31.69 46.96
CA PRO A 290 -14.55 -32.13 46.93
C PRO A 290 -14.42 -33.66 46.99
N THR A 291 -13.72 -34.24 46.02
CA THR A 291 -13.41 -35.68 45.97
C THR A 291 -12.18 -36.01 46.83
N SER A 292 -11.86 -37.29 47.03
CA SER A 292 -10.66 -37.72 47.76
C SER A 292 -9.38 -37.12 47.16
N VAL A 293 -8.46 -36.67 48.01
CA VAL A 293 -7.14 -36.19 47.58
C VAL A 293 -6.29 -37.38 47.11
N PRO A 294 -5.60 -37.30 45.96
CA PRO A 294 -4.65 -38.31 45.53
C PRO A 294 -3.53 -38.54 46.55
N SER A 295 -2.95 -39.73 46.57
CA SER A 295 -1.74 -40.00 47.35
C SER A 295 -0.58 -39.14 46.82
N MET A 296 0.23 -38.58 47.73
CA MET A 296 1.46 -37.88 47.36
C MET A 296 2.36 -38.77 46.49
N ILE A 297 2.94 -38.18 45.45
CA ILE A 297 3.87 -38.88 44.56
C ILE A 297 5.13 -39.23 45.37
N PRO A 298 5.57 -40.50 45.40
CA PRO A 298 6.77 -40.88 46.13
C PRO A 298 7.99 -40.11 45.62
N LYS A 299 8.68 -39.40 46.52
CA LYS A 299 9.97 -38.76 46.25
C LYS A 299 11.05 -39.56 46.95
N THR A 300 12.16 -39.80 46.25
CA THR A 300 13.31 -40.49 46.83
C THR A 300 14.49 -39.53 46.89
N VAL A 301 15.27 -39.64 47.97
CA VAL A 301 16.58 -39.01 48.04
C VAL A 301 17.55 -39.96 47.35
N TYR A 302 18.20 -39.47 46.29
CA TYR A 302 19.30 -40.19 45.65
C TYR A 302 20.61 -39.92 46.41
N SER A 303 21.57 -40.84 46.33
CA SER A 303 22.91 -40.62 46.87
C SER A 303 23.58 -39.43 46.18
N ASP A 304 24.42 -38.71 46.93
CA ASP A 304 25.20 -37.60 46.41
C ASP A 304 25.95 -38.00 45.14
N ILE A 305 25.79 -37.20 44.08
CA ILE A 305 26.52 -37.38 42.83
C ILE A 305 27.82 -36.59 42.96
N ILE A 306 28.95 -37.31 43.00
CA ILE A 306 30.27 -36.67 43.01
C ILE A 306 30.55 -36.13 41.59
N LEU A 307 30.46 -34.81 41.43
CA LEU A 307 30.79 -34.14 40.18
C LEU A 307 32.32 -34.03 40.02
N LYS A 308 32.81 -34.34 38.83
CA LYS A 308 34.21 -34.09 38.42
C LYS A 308 34.20 -33.03 37.33
N PRO A 309 35.11 -32.04 37.37
CA PRO A 309 35.20 -31.05 36.30
C PRO A 309 35.54 -31.74 34.98
N ALA A 310 34.70 -31.53 33.97
CA ALA A 310 34.89 -32.08 32.63
C ALA A 310 35.70 -31.11 31.74
N ASP A 311 35.44 -29.82 31.85
CA ASP A 311 36.14 -28.72 31.18
C ASP A 311 35.88 -27.40 31.93
N THR A 312 36.55 -26.33 31.54
CA THR A 312 36.22 -24.94 31.90
C THR A 312 35.03 -24.45 31.06
N VAL A 313 34.26 -23.48 31.58
CA VAL A 313 33.13 -22.88 30.84
C VAL A 313 33.60 -22.23 29.53
N LEU A 314 34.73 -21.51 29.57
CA LEU A 314 35.32 -20.89 28.38
C LEU A 314 35.84 -21.94 27.38
N GLY A 315 36.50 -23.00 27.86
CA GLY A 315 36.93 -24.14 27.04
C GLY A 315 35.76 -24.83 26.35
N PHE A 316 34.67 -25.07 27.09
CA PHE A 316 33.45 -25.66 26.55
C PHE A 316 32.83 -24.79 25.44
N ILE A 317 32.67 -23.48 25.68
CA ILE A 317 32.09 -22.54 24.70
C ILE A 317 32.97 -22.45 23.45
N THR A 318 34.29 -22.31 23.61
CA THR A 318 35.22 -22.14 22.48
C THR A 318 35.44 -23.43 21.69
N SER A 319 35.38 -24.60 22.34
CA SER A 319 35.47 -25.92 21.66
C SER A 319 34.27 -26.20 20.75
N GLY A 320 33.13 -25.57 21.01
CA GLY A 320 31.91 -25.69 20.20
C GLY A 320 31.94 -24.95 18.86
N ASN A 321 33.03 -24.24 18.55
CA ASN A 321 33.20 -23.40 17.36
C ASN A 321 32.01 -22.46 17.11
N PRO A 322 31.73 -21.54 18.06
CA PRO A 322 30.57 -20.67 17.99
C PRO A 322 30.62 -19.79 16.74
N LYS A 323 29.46 -19.50 16.15
CA LYS A 323 29.36 -18.52 15.06
C LYS A 323 29.67 -17.14 15.64
N CYS A 324 30.72 -16.49 15.14
CA CYS A 324 31.17 -15.18 15.61
C CYS A 324 31.06 -14.12 14.50
N TRP A 325 30.88 -12.87 14.93
CA TRP A 325 30.82 -11.69 14.07
C TRP A 325 31.94 -10.72 14.48
N GLN A 326 32.50 -10.00 13.51
CA GLN A 326 33.54 -9.00 13.76
C GLN A 326 32.94 -7.60 13.61
N THR A 327 33.22 -6.71 14.56
CA THR A 327 32.83 -5.30 14.53
C THR A 327 33.99 -4.39 14.89
N GLU A 328 34.02 -3.19 14.31
CA GLU A 328 35.12 -2.23 14.47
C GLU A 328 34.84 -1.19 15.58
N ASP A 329 33.57 -0.83 15.82
CA ASP A 329 33.23 0.31 16.68
C ASP A 329 32.68 -0.07 18.07
N GLN A 330 31.73 -1.01 18.14
CA GLN A 330 31.04 -1.42 19.38
C GLN A 330 30.68 -2.92 19.34
N PRO A 331 30.54 -3.58 20.51
CA PRO A 331 30.10 -4.96 20.57
C PRO A 331 28.65 -5.12 20.09
N MET A 332 28.37 -6.16 19.29
CA MET A 332 27.01 -6.49 18.84
C MET A 332 26.18 -7.09 19.97
N THR A 333 24.91 -6.72 20.08
CA THR A 333 23.99 -7.33 21.04
C THR A 333 23.61 -8.77 20.64
N ALA A 334 23.02 -9.53 21.58
CA ALA A 334 22.45 -10.85 21.30
C ALA A 334 21.40 -10.79 20.18
N ASP A 335 20.61 -9.73 20.17
CA ASP A 335 19.61 -9.50 19.14
C ASP A 335 20.31 -9.25 17.79
N ASP A 336 21.36 -8.44 17.71
CA ASP A 336 22.10 -8.21 16.45
C ASP A 336 22.62 -9.52 15.82
N ILE A 337 23.02 -10.49 16.65
CA ILE A 337 23.59 -11.76 16.20
C ILE A 337 22.58 -12.91 16.04
N ASN A 338 21.28 -12.65 16.22
CA ASN A 338 20.23 -13.68 16.19
C ASN A 338 20.28 -14.72 17.33
N GLN A 339 20.80 -14.37 18.50
CA GLN A 339 20.83 -15.26 19.67
C GLN A 339 19.59 -15.04 20.55
N ALA A 340 18.62 -15.96 20.46
CA ALA A 340 17.36 -15.88 21.21
C ALA A 340 17.52 -16.11 22.72
N TYR A 341 18.31 -17.14 23.09
CA TYR A 341 18.46 -17.69 24.43
C TYR A 341 19.92 -18.13 24.68
N GLY A 342 20.33 -18.25 25.95
CA GLY A 342 21.66 -18.73 26.32
C GLY A 342 22.68 -17.61 26.53
N PHE A 343 23.94 -17.87 26.21
CA PHE A 343 25.07 -16.97 26.48
C PHE A 343 25.59 -16.29 25.21
N VAL A 344 26.11 -15.07 25.35
CA VAL A 344 26.85 -14.38 24.27
C VAL A 344 28.31 -14.23 24.66
N TYR A 345 29.19 -14.61 23.74
CA TYR A 345 30.63 -14.56 23.92
C TYR A 345 31.23 -13.39 23.15
N TYR A 346 31.94 -12.51 23.86
CA TYR A 346 32.67 -11.38 23.32
C TYR A 346 34.16 -11.59 23.50
N GLN A 347 34.94 -11.20 22.50
CA GLN A 347 36.39 -11.28 22.54
C GLN A 347 37.00 -10.04 21.88
N THR A 348 38.03 -9.49 22.49
CA THR A 348 38.85 -8.43 21.89
C THR A 348 40.30 -8.54 22.34
N MET A 349 41.20 -7.83 21.65
CA MET A 349 42.61 -7.76 22.00
C MET A 349 42.91 -6.43 22.69
N ILE A 350 43.58 -6.47 23.84
CA ILE A 350 44.00 -5.29 24.59
C ILE A 350 45.53 -5.24 24.71
N SER A 351 46.10 -4.04 24.59
CA SER A 351 47.56 -3.85 24.63
C SER A 351 48.12 -3.71 26.05
N ASN A 352 47.32 -3.18 26.97
CA ASN A 352 47.68 -3.00 28.38
C ASN A 352 46.52 -3.38 29.28
N CYS A 353 46.82 -3.67 30.54
CA CYS A 353 45.81 -3.86 31.57
C CYS A 353 45.37 -2.50 32.14
N GLY A 354 44.14 -2.43 32.64
CA GLY A 354 43.56 -1.21 33.16
C GLY A 354 42.20 -1.45 33.81
N GLN A 355 41.52 -0.37 34.18
CA GLN A 355 40.14 -0.46 34.65
C GLN A 355 39.22 -0.64 33.43
N LEU A 356 38.62 -1.82 33.32
CA LEU A 356 37.50 -2.11 32.43
C LEU A 356 36.26 -1.39 32.96
N ASN A 357 35.60 -0.62 32.11
CA ASN A 357 34.32 0.01 32.40
C ASN A 357 33.31 -0.33 31.31
N ILE A 358 32.15 -0.84 31.73
CA ILE A 358 31.01 -1.14 30.86
C ILE A 358 29.92 -0.12 31.18
N SER A 359 29.75 0.88 30.31
CA SER A 359 28.93 2.06 30.59
C SER A 359 27.46 1.73 30.87
N THR A 360 26.93 0.69 30.24
CA THR A 360 25.52 0.29 30.28
C THR A 360 25.43 -1.19 29.95
N PHE A 361 24.89 -1.99 30.85
CA PHE A 361 24.59 -3.40 30.62
C PHE A 361 23.37 -3.84 31.43
N SER A 362 22.62 -4.79 30.89
CA SER A 362 21.30 -5.21 31.40
C SER A 362 21.31 -6.62 32.01
N ASP A 363 22.36 -7.40 31.74
CA ASP A 363 22.52 -8.81 32.08
C ASP A 363 23.86 -9.06 32.77
N ASP A 364 24.04 -10.20 33.43
CA ASP A 364 25.29 -10.48 34.16
C ASP A 364 26.43 -10.91 33.22
N ALA A 365 27.65 -10.45 33.51
CA ALA A 365 28.82 -10.68 32.66
C ALA A 365 30.00 -11.29 33.42
N TYR A 366 30.57 -12.36 32.87
CA TYR A 366 31.74 -13.08 33.38
C TYR A 366 32.97 -12.67 32.57
N VAL A 367 33.97 -12.09 33.23
CA VAL A 367 35.16 -11.50 32.58
C VAL A 367 36.37 -12.42 32.72
N PHE A 368 37.07 -12.64 31.62
CA PHE A 368 38.28 -13.42 31.53
C PHE A 368 39.39 -12.60 30.87
N LEU A 369 40.64 -12.86 31.27
CA LEU A 369 41.82 -12.27 30.67
C LEU A 369 42.80 -13.39 30.32
N ASN A 370 43.16 -13.49 29.05
CA ASN A 370 44.01 -14.56 28.51
C ASN A 370 43.49 -15.95 28.88
N GLY A 371 42.16 -16.12 28.84
CA GLY A 371 41.47 -17.36 29.21
C GLY A 371 41.38 -17.67 30.71
N GLN A 372 41.85 -16.79 31.60
CA GLN A 372 41.73 -16.95 33.05
C GLN A 372 40.57 -16.10 33.59
N PHE A 373 39.75 -16.67 34.48
CA PHE A 373 38.63 -15.95 35.07
C PHE A 373 39.11 -14.84 36.00
N VAL A 374 38.61 -13.62 35.80
CA VAL A 374 38.97 -12.41 36.55
C VAL A 374 37.87 -12.04 37.56
N GLY A 375 36.60 -12.14 37.16
CA GLY A 375 35.47 -11.85 38.04
C GLY A 375 34.13 -11.70 37.32
N THR A 376 33.09 -11.35 38.06
CA THR A 376 31.73 -11.14 37.56
C THR A 376 31.30 -9.67 37.73
N LEU A 377 30.66 -9.13 36.70
CA LEU A 377 29.96 -7.85 36.69
C LEU A 377 28.46 -8.12 36.75
N TYR A 378 27.81 -7.62 37.79
CA TYR A 378 26.39 -7.79 38.06
C TYR A 378 25.61 -6.57 37.61
N SER A 379 24.64 -6.78 36.72
CA SER A 379 23.91 -5.68 36.09
C SER A 379 23.10 -4.92 37.13
N LYS A 380 22.37 -5.62 38.02
CA LYS A 380 21.55 -5.07 39.12
C LYS A 380 21.04 -6.21 40.05
N MET A 381 21.93 -7.06 40.58
CA MET A 381 21.56 -7.98 41.67
C MET A 381 21.51 -7.23 43.00
N ALA A 382 20.59 -7.61 43.89
CA ALA A 382 20.28 -6.89 45.13
C ALA A 382 21.54 -6.43 45.89
N ASP A 383 21.66 -5.11 46.06
CA ASP A 383 22.76 -4.36 46.70
C ASP A 383 24.18 -4.50 46.07
N ILE A 384 24.33 -5.25 44.97
CA ILE A 384 25.61 -5.49 44.28
C ILE A 384 25.46 -5.06 42.82
N HIS A 385 25.85 -3.82 42.54
CA HIS A 385 26.02 -3.31 41.18
C HIS A 385 27.48 -2.93 40.97
N ASN A 386 28.14 -3.58 40.02
CA ASN A 386 29.49 -3.24 39.61
C ASN A 386 29.57 -3.22 38.08
N ASN A 387 29.88 -2.05 37.53
CA ASN A 387 30.07 -1.84 36.10
C ASN A 387 31.55 -1.68 35.73
N THR A 388 32.45 -1.84 36.71
CA THR A 388 33.90 -1.71 36.51
C THR A 388 34.66 -2.89 37.10
N MET A 389 35.79 -3.23 36.48
CA MET A 389 36.70 -4.28 36.92
C MET A 389 38.14 -3.89 36.66
N ASN A 390 39.03 -4.11 37.63
CA ASN A 390 40.46 -3.89 37.42
C ASN A 390 41.09 -5.14 36.81
N LEU A 391 41.56 -5.03 35.57
CA LEU A 391 42.33 -6.09 34.91
C LEU A 391 43.79 -5.97 35.36
N GLN A 392 44.37 -7.08 35.84
CA GLN A 392 45.76 -7.16 36.31
C GLN A 392 46.48 -8.34 35.64
N ASN A 393 47.81 -8.34 35.65
CA ASN A 393 48.67 -9.42 35.12
C ASN A 393 48.63 -9.60 33.58
N CYS A 394 48.56 -8.51 32.81
CA CYS A 394 48.72 -8.57 31.36
C CYS A 394 50.14 -8.95 30.94
N ASN A 395 50.24 -9.78 29.90
CA ASN A 395 51.46 -10.03 29.14
C ASN A 395 51.92 -8.75 28.43
N ALA A 396 53.23 -8.62 28.19
CA ALA A 396 53.77 -7.53 27.39
C ALA A 396 53.33 -7.67 25.92
N GLY A 397 52.73 -6.63 25.34
CA GLY A 397 52.25 -6.64 23.96
C GLY A 397 50.74 -6.90 23.87
N SER A 398 50.32 -8.08 23.43
CA SER A 398 48.92 -8.38 23.13
C SER A 398 48.31 -9.31 24.18
N ASN A 399 47.13 -8.96 24.67
CA ASN A 399 46.34 -9.73 25.63
C ASN A 399 44.93 -9.94 25.08
N THR A 400 44.32 -11.08 25.38
CA THR A 400 42.95 -11.38 25.00
C THR A 400 42.03 -11.04 26.17
N LEU A 401 41.05 -10.16 25.96
CA LEU A 401 39.95 -9.92 26.88
C LEU A 401 38.73 -10.69 26.39
N GLU A 402 38.21 -11.60 27.20
CA GLU A 402 37.00 -12.35 26.89
C GLU A 402 35.89 -12.05 27.89
N ILE A 403 34.66 -11.89 27.40
CA ILE A 403 33.50 -11.62 28.24
C ILE A 403 32.35 -12.53 27.83
N ILE A 404 31.76 -13.26 28.78
CA ILE A 404 30.58 -14.08 28.58
C ILE A 404 29.40 -13.39 29.26
N VAL A 405 28.32 -13.14 28.51
CA VAL A 405 27.10 -12.51 29.03
C VAL A 405 25.98 -13.53 29.08
N GLU A 406 25.34 -13.64 30.23
CA GLU A 406 24.21 -14.54 30.48
C GLU A 406 22.88 -13.81 30.28
N ASN A 407 22.00 -14.33 29.42
CA ASN A 407 20.64 -13.81 29.33
C ASN A 407 19.86 -14.16 30.61
N THR A 408 19.51 -13.15 31.41
CA THR A 408 18.80 -13.32 32.69
C THR A 408 17.26 -13.20 32.56
N GLY A 409 16.75 -13.18 31.34
CA GLY A 409 15.32 -13.08 31.00
C GLY A 409 14.91 -11.67 30.59
N ARG A 410 13.98 -11.56 29.65
CA ARG A 410 13.37 -10.31 29.18
C ARG A 410 12.25 -9.85 30.12
N SER A 411 12.01 -8.54 30.13
CA SER A 411 10.95 -7.95 30.97
C SER A 411 9.59 -8.57 30.67
N HIS A 412 8.96 -9.17 31.67
CA HIS A 412 7.64 -9.79 31.49
C HIS A 412 6.52 -8.76 31.39
N THR A 413 6.73 -7.51 31.82
CA THR A 413 5.69 -6.45 31.88
C THR A 413 5.46 -5.68 30.57
N MET A 414 6.34 -5.86 29.56
CA MET A 414 6.36 -5.17 28.25
C MET A 414 5.64 -3.80 28.21
N HIS A 415 6.26 -2.78 28.82
CA HIS A 415 5.88 -1.38 28.59
C HIS A 415 6.44 -0.91 27.23
N PRO A 416 5.71 -0.10 26.43
CA PRO A 416 6.13 0.32 25.07
C PRO A 416 7.46 1.08 25.02
N SER A 417 7.94 1.61 26.15
CA SER A 417 9.25 2.26 26.27
C SER A 417 10.39 1.34 26.77
N ILE A 418 10.11 0.07 27.09
CA ILE A 418 11.06 -0.86 27.73
C ILE A 418 11.36 -2.10 26.85
N SER A 419 11.01 -2.11 25.57
CA SER A 419 11.52 -3.14 24.64
C SER A 419 12.96 -2.85 24.20
N LYS A 420 13.88 -2.60 25.14
CA LYS A 420 15.31 -2.70 24.84
C LYS A 420 15.75 -4.17 24.98
N PRO A 421 16.71 -4.62 24.15
CA PRO A 421 17.26 -5.97 24.19
C PRO A 421 17.59 -6.42 25.62
N ALA A 422 17.40 -7.71 25.90
CA ALA A 422 17.93 -8.34 27.11
C ALA A 422 19.42 -7.99 27.28
N ILE A 423 20.18 -8.03 26.18
CA ILE A 423 21.63 -7.85 26.19
C ILE A 423 21.99 -6.50 25.53
N PHE A 424 22.26 -5.48 26.35
CA PHE A 424 22.88 -4.24 25.91
C PHE A 424 24.35 -4.24 26.37
N PHE A 425 25.30 -4.08 25.46
CA PHE A 425 26.70 -3.80 25.81
C PHE A 425 26.99 -2.36 25.40
N GLY A 426 27.19 -1.47 26.37
CA GLY A 426 27.63 -0.11 26.12
C GLY A 426 29.07 -0.02 25.63
N SER A 427 29.60 1.19 25.57
CA SER A 427 31.00 1.41 25.19
C SER A 427 31.93 0.80 26.22
N LEU A 428 32.86 -0.03 25.72
CA LEU A 428 33.91 -0.65 26.52
C LEU A 428 35.08 0.31 26.60
N LEU A 429 35.35 0.83 27.79
CA LEU A 429 36.45 1.76 28.02
C LEU A 429 37.51 1.08 28.87
N LEU A 430 38.78 1.20 28.43
CA LEU A 430 39.93 0.82 29.24
C LEU A 430 40.72 2.10 29.55
N THR A 431 40.76 2.49 30.82
CA THR A 431 41.52 3.67 31.31
C THR A 431 41.16 5.02 30.65
N ASN A 432 39.87 5.36 30.56
CA ASN A 432 39.35 6.66 30.09
C ASN A 432 39.73 7.10 28.66
N ASP A 433 40.48 6.28 27.91
CA ASP A 433 40.73 6.45 26.48
C ASP A 433 39.98 5.36 25.68
N PRO A 434 39.37 5.70 24.54
CA PRO A 434 38.80 4.71 23.64
C PRO A 434 39.90 3.81 23.09
N MET A 435 39.64 2.50 22.98
CA MET A 435 40.59 1.54 22.41
C MET A 435 40.70 1.73 20.89
N ASP A 436 41.71 2.48 20.44
CA ASP A 436 42.08 2.60 19.03
C ASP A 436 42.90 1.37 18.56
N THR A 437 42.45 0.71 17.50
CA THR A 437 43.20 -0.29 16.73
C THR A 437 43.75 0.31 15.42
N TYR A 438 45.08 0.22 15.21
CA TYR A 438 45.87 0.66 14.04
C TYR A 438 46.62 -0.60 13.52
N ILE A 439 46.85 -0.94 12.23
CA ILE A 439 47.62 -0.28 11.16
C ILE A 439 47.23 -0.82 9.74
N ASP A 440 46.81 0.11 8.86
CA ASP A 440 47.24 0.46 7.47
C ASP A 440 47.61 -0.62 6.40
N THR A 441 47.01 -0.48 5.20
CA THR A 441 47.73 -0.07 3.95
C THR A 441 46.76 0.20 2.79
N ARG A 442 46.35 1.48 2.65
CA ARG A 442 46.20 2.25 1.39
C ARG A 442 45.33 3.52 1.57
N ASP A 443 46.02 4.62 1.86
CA ASP A 443 46.08 5.86 1.06
C ASP A 443 44.76 6.46 0.52
N THR A 444 44.22 7.45 1.24
CA THR A 444 44.15 8.89 0.87
C THR A 444 43.01 9.56 1.64
N GLY A 445 43.26 10.77 2.16
CA GLY A 445 42.39 11.46 3.11
C GLY A 445 40.95 11.66 2.63
N LEU A 446 39.99 11.01 3.28
CA LEU A 446 38.55 11.25 3.08
C LEU A 446 37.67 10.66 4.21
N GLN A 447 38.04 10.79 5.49
CA GLN A 447 37.23 10.28 6.61
C GLN A 447 36.86 11.33 7.67
N LYS A 448 36.32 12.46 7.19
CA LYS A 448 35.42 13.30 7.99
C LYS A 448 33.96 13.23 7.51
N ALA A 449 33.63 12.21 6.69
CA ALA A 449 32.37 12.11 5.94
C ALA A 449 31.59 10.79 6.10
N LEU A 450 31.93 9.89 7.03
CA LEU A 450 31.36 8.52 7.04
C LEU A 450 30.79 8.11 8.41
N ARG A 451 29.60 8.62 8.73
CA ARG A 451 28.53 7.87 9.42
C ARG A 451 27.24 8.11 8.64
N LYS A 452 27.25 7.71 7.38
CA LYS A 452 26.07 7.62 6.52
C LYS A 452 25.73 6.16 6.39
N ASP A 453 24.47 5.82 6.61
CA ASP A 453 23.89 4.55 6.17
C ASP A 453 24.07 4.50 4.64
N SER A 454 25.13 3.86 4.16
CA SER A 454 25.55 3.89 2.75
C SER A 454 24.72 2.97 1.85
N SER A 455 23.65 2.40 2.38
CA SER A 455 22.70 1.58 1.62
C SER A 455 21.68 2.48 0.90
N PRO A 456 21.47 2.31 -0.42
CA PRO A 456 20.46 3.07 -1.16
C PRO A 456 19.11 3.00 -0.46
N SER A 457 18.50 4.13 -0.10
CA SER A 457 17.22 4.15 0.59
C SER A 457 16.48 5.48 0.44
N PHE A 458 15.16 5.45 0.57
CA PHE A 458 14.34 6.65 0.64
C PHE A 458 13.36 6.50 1.81
N LYS A 459 13.43 7.41 2.79
CA LYS A 459 12.72 7.28 4.07
C LYS A 459 12.07 8.61 4.46
N ILE A 460 11.04 8.56 5.30
CA ILE A 460 10.45 9.73 5.95
C ILE A 460 11.08 9.88 7.34
N ASP A 461 11.76 11.00 7.58
CA ASP A 461 12.23 11.40 8.90
C ASP A 461 11.13 12.22 9.58
N LYS A 462 10.32 11.53 10.39
CA LYS A 462 9.19 12.14 11.10
C LYS A 462 9.61 13.12 12.19
N VAL A 463 10.82 12.98 12.72
CA VAL A 463 11.33 13.85 13.79
C VAL A 463 11.59 15.24 13.23
N ASN A 464 12.25 15.30 12.08
CA ASN A 464 12.57 16.57 11.42
C ASN A 464 11.55 16.97 10.33
N SER A 465 10.51 16.16 10.10
CA SER A 465 9.48 16.38 9.07
C SER A 465 10.07 16.61 7.67
N GLN A 466 10.96 15.71 7.25
CA GLN A 466 11.68 15.78 5.97
C GLN A 466 11.84 14.39 5.33
N PHE A 467 12.23 14.32 4.06
CA PHE A 467 12.68 13.06 3.47
C PHE A 467 14.17 12.86 3.71
N LEU A 468 14.58 11.59 3.76
CA LEU A 468 15.98 11.18 3.69
C LEU A 468 16.20 10.35 2.43
N LEU A 469 17.14 10.77 1.60
CA LEU A 469 17.65 10.01 0.46
C LEU A 469 19.06 9.52 0.81
N ASP A 470 19.23 8.20 0.92
CA ASP A 470 20.51 7.57 1.30
C ASP A 470 21.11 8.16 2.58
N GLY A 471 20.22 8.49 3.53
CA GLY A 471 20.56 9.09 4.82
C GLY A 471 20.70 10.62 4.84
N ASP A 472 20.66 11.31 3.68
CA ASP A 472 20.72 12.78 3.61
C ASP A 472 19.34 13.43 3.56
N PRO A 473 19.14 14.59 4.22
CA PRO A 473 17.97 15.44 3.98
C PRO A 473 17.73 15.69 2.49
N PHE A 474 16.51 15.43 2.05
CA PHE A 474 16.12 15.52 0.65
C PHE A 474 14.77 16.22 0.48
N THR A 475 14.70 17.10 -0.52
CA THR A 475 13.48 17.76 -0.97
C THR A 475 13.44 17.65 -2.48
N TYR A 476 12.30 17.25 -3.04
CA TYR A 476 12.14 17.19 -4.50
C TYR A 476 11.39 18.39 -5.07
N ILE A 477 11.86 18.84 -6.23
CA ILE A 477 11.05 19.58 -7.19
C ILE A 477 10.89 18.66 -8.38
N ALA A 478 9.69 18.13 -8.53
CA ALA A 478 9.33 17.16 -9.55
C ALA A 478 8.49 17.81 -10.65
N GLY A 479 8.54 17.21 -11.84
CA GLY A 479 7.64 17.56 -12.93
C GLY A 479 6.82 16.35 -13.36
N GLU A 480 5.50 16.51 -13.43
CA GLU A 480 4.64 15.44 -13.94
C GLU A 480 4.70 15.37 -15.47
N ILE A 481 4.97 14.16 -15.97
CA ILE A 481 5.16 13.84 -17.38
C ILE A 481 4.61 12.43 -17.67
N HIS A 482 3.85 12.29 -18.75
CA HIS A 482 3.16 11.04 -19.09
C HIS A 482 3.82 10.39 -20.31
N TYR A 483 4.60 9.32 -20.10
CA TYR A 483 5.34 8.65 -21.19
C TYR A 483 4.43 8.14 -22.30
N PHE A 484 3.20 7.75 -21.98
CA PHE A 484 2.20 7.26 -22.92
C PHE A 484 1.57 8.34 -23.80
N ARG A 485 1.85 9.63 -23.53
CA ARG A 485 1.46 10.78 -24.37
C ARG A 485 2.60 11.30 -25.25
N ILE A 486 3.72 10.59 -25.30
CA ILE A 486 4.97 11.01 -25.94
C ILE A 486 5.57 9.81 -26.70
N PRO A 487 5.90 9.94 -28.00
CA PRO A 487 6.64 8.91 -28.71
C PRO A 487 7.96 8.57 -27.98
N HIS A 488 8.26 7.28 -27.81
CA HIS A 488 9.37 6.86 -26.94
C HIS A 488 10.75 7.36 -27.38
N GLN A 489 10.92 7.66 -28.66
CA GLN A 489 12.13 8.25 -29.22
C GLN A 489 12.39 9.66 -28.68
N LYS A 490 11.35 10.35 -28.18
CA LYS A 490 11.41 11.70 -27.64
C LYS A 490 11.49 11.78 -26.13
N TRP A 491 11.36 10.66 -25.41
CA TRP A 491 11.42 10.65 -23.94
C TRP A 491 12.68 11.32 -23.40
N ASP A 492 13.85 11.00 -23.95
CA ASP A 492 15.13 11.60 -23.53
C ASP A 492 15.15 13.12 -23.71
N ASP A 493 14.66 13.65 -24.84
CA ASP A 493 14.57 15.09 -25.05
C ASP A 493 13.64 15.75 -24.02
N ARG A 494 12.46 15.18 -23.76
CA ARG A 494 11.51 15.75 -22.78
C ARG A 494 12.09 15.72 -21.37
N LEU A 495 12.76 14.63 -20.99
CA LEU A 495 13.42 14.49 -19.69
C LEU A 495 14.61 15.45 -19.53
N LYS A 496 15.40 15.69 -20.58
CA LYS A 496 16.44 16.74 -20.59
C LYS A 496 15.86 18.12 -20.33
N ARG A 497 14.69 18.43 -20.88
CA ARG A 497 14.00 19.71 -20.63
C ARG A 497 13.51 19.82 -19.19
N VAL A 498 12.97 18.74 -18.61
CA VAL A 498 12.63 18.71 -17.18
C VAL A 498 13.87 18.94 -16.32
N ARG A 499 14.98 18.26 -16.61
CA ARG A 499 16.26 18.50 -15.91
C ARG A 499 16.77 19.92 -16.11
N ALA A 500 16.53 20.52 -17.28
CA ALA A 500 16.82 21.92 -17.55
C ALA A 500 15.91 22.89 -16.78
N LEU A 501 14.76 22.51 -16.23
CA LEU A 501 14.08 23.38 -15.25
C LEU A 501 14.84 23.48 -13.92
N GLY A 502 15.79 22.57 -13.68
CA GLY A 502 16.46 22.39 -12.39
C GLY A 502 15.74 21.40 -11.47
N PHE A 503 14.75 20.67 -12.00
CA PHE A 503 14.03 19.64 -11.27
C PHE A 503 14.93 18.43 -11.04
N ASN A 504 14.73 17.73 -9.93
CA ASN A 504 15.51 16.55 -9.53
C ASN A 504 14.69 15.26 -9.55
N ALA A 505 13.39 15.34 -9.84
CA ALA A 505 12.52 14.19 -9.95
C ALA A 505 11.45 14.38 -11.05
N ILE A 506 10.79 13.30 -11.41
CA ILE A 506 9.56 13.28 -12.23
C ILE A 506 8.45 12.54 -11.50
N THR A 507 7.21 12.89 -11.83
CA THR A 507 6.01 12.14 -11.43
C THR A 507 5.42 11.45 -12.66
N VAL A 508 5.10 10.16 -12.57
CA VAL A 508 4.63 9.36 -13.71
C VAL A 508 3.47 8.42 -13.32
N PRO A 509 2.27 8.56 -13.91
CA PRO A 509 1.20 7.59 -13.79
C PRO A 509 1.36 6.40 -14.75
N VAL A 510 0.70 5.28 -14.43
CA VAL A 510 0.68 4.06 -15.25
C VAL A 510 -0.76 3.72 -15.69
N PRO A 511 -1.12 3.85 -16.99
CA PRO A 511 -2.47 3.60 -17.49
C PRO A 511 -2.71 2.10 -17.73
N TRP A 512 -3.45 1.43 -16.84
CA TRP A 512 -3.72 -0.01 -16.96
C TRP A 512 -4.40 -0.37 -18.30
N ASN A 513 -5.41 0.39 -18.71
CA ASN A 513 -6.16 0.15 -19.94
C ASN A 513 -5.30 0.14 -21.22
N LEU A 514 -4.21 0.91 -21.25
CA LEU A 514 -3.28 0.94 -22.37
C LEU A 514 -2.27 -0.21 -22.30
N HIS A 515 -1.82 -0.57 -21.09
CA HIS A 515 -0.93 -1.71 -20.89
C HIS A 515 -1.62 -3.05 -21.14
N GLN A 516 -2.93 -3.15 -20.89
CA GLN A 516 -3.71 -4.37 -21.07
C GLN A 516 -5.03 -4.08 -21.80
N PHE A 517 -4.95 -4.02 -23.12
CA PHE A 517 -6.06 -3.63 -23.99
C PHE A 517 -7.22 -4.63 -23.96
N TYR A 518 -6.92 -5.94 -23.91
CA TYR A 518 -7.88 -7.03 -23.77
C TYR A 518 -7.60 -7.89 -22.54
N THR A 519 -8.66 -8.45 -21.96
CA THR A 519 -8.59 -9.26 -20.72
C THR A 519 -7.79 -10.57 -20.91
N ASP A 520 -7.81 -11.16 -22.11
CA ASP A 520 -7.13 -12.41 -22.46
C ASP A 520 -5.67 -12.22 -22.86
N GLU A 521 -5.18 -10.98 -22.90
CA GLU A 521 -3.81 -10.65 -23.27
C GLU A 521 -2.96 -10.31 -22.05
N SER A 522 -1.67 -10.67 -22.12
CA SER A 522 -0.69 -10.27 -21.11
C SER A 522 -0.36 -8.78 -21.25
N PRO A 523 -0.18 -8.05 -20.13
CA PRO A 523 0.15 -6.64 -20.22
C PRO A 523 1.49 -6.37 -20.94
N GLN A 524 1.50 -5.34 -21.78
CA GLN A 524 2.62 -4.96 -22.65
C GLN A 524 3.53 -3.93 -21.97
N PHE A 525 4.85 -4.13 -22.03
CA PHE A 525 5.85 -3.18 -21.49
C PHE A 525 7.00 -2.95 -22.48
N SER A 526 6.68 -2.69 -23.76
CA SER A 526 7.66 -2.48 -24.83
C SER A 526 7.29 -1.29 -25.71
N GLY A 527 8.24 -0.78 -26.50
CA GLY A 527 8.02 0.38 -27.38
C GLY A 527 7.54 1.61 -26.61
N ASN A 528 6.43 2.21 -27.04
CA ASN A 528 5.78 3.34 -26.35
C ASN A 528 5.22 2.98 -24.97
N LEU A 529 5.14 1.69 -24.62
CA LEU A 529 4.67 1.19 -23.32
C LEU A 529 5.83 0.70 -22.43
N ASP A 530 7.08 0.90 -22.83
CA ASP A 530 8.25 0.48 -22.04
C ASP A 530 8.51 1.40 -20.83
N LEU A 531 7.70 1.21 -19.78
CA LEU A 531 7.80 1.94 -18.52
C LEU A 531 9.21 1.82 -17.90
N VAL A 532 9.83 0.64 -17.99
CA VAL A 532 11.15 0.39 -17.40
C VAL A 532 12.21 1.23 -18.13
N LYS A 533 12.18 1.25 -19.46
CA LYS A 533 13.08 2.09 -20.26
C LYS A 533 12.85 3.57 -20.01
N PHE A 534 11.60 4.03 -19.89
CA PHE A 534 11.30 5.42 -19.57
C PHE A 534 11.93 5.85 -18.23
N ILE A 535 11.71 5.05 -17.17
CA ILE A 535 12.26 5.33 -15.83
C ILE A 535 13.79 5.29 -15.82
N LYS A 536 14.42 4.35 -16.54
CA LYS A 536 15.88 4.33 -16.71
C LYS A 536 16.39 5.56 -17.46
N THR A 537 15.69 5.99 -18.51
CA THR A 537 16.02 7.22 -19.26
C THR A 537 15.92 8.46 -18.37
N ALA A 538 14.95 8.50 -17.46
CA ALA A 538 14.85 9.59 -16.47
C ALA A 538 16.05 9.60 -15.52
N ASN A 539 16.43 8.43 -15.00
CA ASN A 539 17.61 8.27 -14.16
C ASN A 539 18.92 8.66 -14.87
N ASP A 540 19.08 8.29 -16.15
CA ASP A 540 20.24 8.66 -16.97
C ASP A 540 20.34 10.18 -17.16
N ASN A 541 19.21 10.89 -17.05
CA ASN A 541 19.12 12.35 -17.06
C ASN A 541 19.23 12.97 -15.64
N GLY A 542 19.56 12.17 -14.62
CA GLY A 542 19.71 12.63 -13.24
C GLY A 542 18.39 12.98 -12.55
N LEU A 543 17.29 12.33 -12.95
CA LEU A 543 15.96 12.52 -12.38
C LEU A 543 15.52 11.27 -11.62
N TYR A 544 15.14 11.44 -10.35
CA TYR A 544 14.44 10.40 -9.59
C TYR A 544 12.98 10.26 -10.06
N THR A 545 12.31 9.17 -9.67
CA THR A 545 10.93 8.90 -10.09
C THR A 545 9.99 8.76 -8.89
N ILE A 546 8.87 9.46 -8.97
CA ILE A 546 7.67 9.29 -8.15
C ILE A 546 6.63 8.61 -9.05
N ILE A 547 6.20 7.39 -8.70
CA ILE A 547 5.34 6.59 -9.58
C ILE A 547 3.92 6.50 -9.03
N ARG A 548 2.91 6.66 -9.89
CA ARG A 548 1.49 6.48 -9.54
C ARG A 548 0.94 5.25 -10.25
N ILE A 549 0.69 4.18 -9.51
CA ILE A 549 0.44 2.86 -10.09
C ILE A 549 -1.04 2.54 -10.28
N GLY A 550 -1.94 3.42 -9.83
CA GLY A 550 -3.38 3.24 -9.96
C GLY A 550 -3.99 2.35 -8.86
N PRO A 551 -5.01 1.53 -9.18
CA PRO A 551 -5.43 1.13 -10.54
C PRO A 551 -6.18 2.23 -11.31
N TYR A 552 -6.74 3.22 -10.61
CA TYR A 552 -7.31 4.44 -11.20
C TYR A 552 -6.29 5.59 -11.10
N ILE A 553 -6.08 6.34 -12.18
CA ILE A 553 -5.10 7.42 -12.29
C ILE A 553 -5.68 8.78 -12.67
N SER A 554 -6.99 8.88 -12.95
CA SER A 554 -7.61 10.06 -13.58
C SER A 554 -6.88 10.50 -14.85
N ALA A 555 -5.99 11.49 -14.72
CA ALA A 555 -5.10 12.01 -15.75
C ALA A 555 -5.80 12.48 -17.03
N GLU A 556 -7.10 12.81 -16.95
CA GLU A 556 -7.93 13.19 -18.10
C GLU A 556 -7.84 12.14 -19.24
N TRP A 557 -7.70 10.88 -18.84
CA TRP A 557 -7.49 9.72 -19.69
C TRP A 557 -8.74 8.84 -19.70
N ASP A 558 -8.97 8.08 -20.78
CA ASP A 558 -10.16 7.24 -20.92
C ASP A 558 -10.35 6.36 -19.67
N ASN A 559 -11.56 6.47 -19.07
CA ASN A 559 -11.98 5.72 -17.89
C ASN A 559 -11.00 5.82 -16.70
N GLY A 560 -10.25 6.93 -16.61
CA GLY A 560 -9.23 7.14 -15.59
C GLY A 560 -8.15 6.05 -15.57
N GLY A 561 -7.88 5.40 -16.70
CA GLY A 561 -6.91 4.31 -16.83
C GLY A 561 -7.47 2.91 -16.55
N LEU A 562 -8.73 2.75 -16.15
CA LEU A 562 -9.35 1.45 -15.94
C LEU A 562 -9.74 0.80 -17.28
N PRO A 563 -9.40 -0.48 -17.53
CA PRO A 563 -9.76 -1.13 -18.79
C PRO A 563 -11.27 -1.25 -19.04
N TRP A 564 -11.71 -0.99 -20.27
CA TRP A 564 -13.11 -1.07 -20.67
C TRP A 564 -13.71 -2.48 -20.44
N TRP A 565 -12.91 -3.53 -20.57
CA TRP A 565 -13.37 -4.90 -20.41
C TRP A 565 -13.79 -5.24 -18.97
N LEU A 566 -13.42 -4.43 -17.97
CA LEU A 566 -13.94 -4.57 -16.60
C LEU A 566 -15.46 -4.34 -16.56
N ILE A 567 -16.00 -3.45 -17.41
CA ILE A 567 -17.43 -3.12 -17.50
C ILE A 567 -18.25 -4.35 -17.99
N ARG A 568 -17.61 -5.22 -18.76
CA ARG A 568 -18.20 -6.48 -19.24
C ARG A 568 -18.32 -7.52 -18.12
N ASN A 569 -17.45 -7.45 -17.11
CA ASN A 569 -17.46 -8.38 -15.99
C ASN A 569 -18.63 -8.06 -15.03
N LYS A 570 -19.79 -8.69 -15.27
CA LYS A 570 -21.01 -8.51 -14.48
C LYS A 570 -20.90 -8.97 -13.02
N LYS A 571 -19.79 -9.60 -12.61
CA LYS A 571 -19.52 -9.93 -11.20
C LYS A 571 -19.03 -8.70 -10.41
N ILE A 572 -18.48 -7.70 -11.09
CA ILE A 572 -18.06 -6.45 -10.48
C ILE A 572 -19.32 -5.61 -10.21
N ALA A 573 -19.71 -5.51 -8.94
CA ALA A 573 -20.84 -4.68 -8.54
C ALA A 573 -20.41 -3.23 -8.28
N LYS A 574 -19.18 -3.04 -7.77
CA LYS A 574 -18.64 -1.73 -7.43
C LYS A 574 -17.18 -1.59 -7.88
N PHE A 575 -16.90 -0.54 -8.63
CA PHE A 575 -15.56 -0.16 -9.07
C PHE A 575 -14.90 0.69 -7.99
N ARG A 576 -13.57 0.64 -7.88
CA ARG A 576 -12.79 1.43 -6.90
C ARG A 576 -13.28 1.20 -5.45
N SER A 577 -13.50 -0.07 -5.11
CA SER A 577 -13.93 -0.51 -3.78
C SER A 577 -13.41 -1.90 -3.47
N SER A 578 -13.68 -2.43 -2.28
CA SER A 578 -13.28 -3.76 -1.82
C SER A 578 -14.15 -4.88 -2.44
N ASP A 579 -14.72 -4.64 -3.62
CA ASP A 579 -15.49 -5.62 -4.37
C ASP A 579 -14.55 -6.75 -4.78
N GLU A 580 -14.90 -7.99 -4.44
CA GLU A 580 -14.01 -9.14 -4.62
C GLU A 580 -13.64 -9.35 -6.10
N ALA A 581 -14.60 -9.17 -7.02
CA ALA A 581 -14.35 -9.34 -8.44
C ALA A 581 -13.46 -8.21 -8.98
N PHE A 582 -13.69 -6.96 -8.55
CA PHE A 582 -12.82 -5.84 -8.92
C PHE A 582 -11.40 -6.04 -8.38
N MET A 583 -11.27 -6.38 -7.10
CA MET A 583 -9.97 -6.58 -6.45
C MET A 583 -9.22 -7.78 -7.02
N ALA A 584 -9.89 -8.81 -7.50
CA ALA A 584 -9.25 -9.91 -8.21
C ALA A 584 -8.57 -9.44 -9.50
N GLU A 585 -9.21 -8.60 -10.29
CA GLU A 585 -8.62 -8.04 -11.52
C GLU A 585 -7.47 -7.08 -11.20
N VAL A 586 -7.64 -6.20 -10.21
CA VAL A 586 -6.57 -5.31 -9.74
C VAL A 586 -5.36 -6.09 -9.24
N THR A 587 -5.59 -7.18 -8.49
CA THR A 587 -4.53 -8.05 -7.99
C THR A 587 -3.74 -8.69 -9.13
N GLN A 588 -4.43 -9.14 -10.18
CA GLN A 588 -3.75 -9.68 -11.37
C GLN A 588 -2.90 -8.62 -12.07
N TRP A 589 -3.45 -7.43 -12.29
CA TRP A 589 -2.72 -6.31 -12.88
C TRP A 589 -1.46 -5.94 -12.08
N PHE A 590 -1.61 -5.79 -10.76
CA PHE A 590 -0.50 -5.41 -9.88
C PHE A 590 0.60 -6.48 -9.81
N LYS A 591 0.27 -7.78 -9.95
CA LYS A 591 1.31 -8.82 -10.08
C LYS A 591 2.25 -8.58 -11.25
N HIS A 592 1.73 -8.13 -12.40
CA HIS A 592 2.56 -7.80 -13.56
C HIS A 592 3.31 -6.48 -13.37
N LEU A 593 2.62 -5.44 -12.91
CA LEU A 593 3.20 -4.10 -12.77
C LEU A 593 4.28 -4.04 -11.67
N LEU A 594 4.00 -4.57 -10.48
CA LEU A 594 4.92 -4.51 -9.34
C LEU A 594 6.20 -5.32 -9.58
N ALA A 595 6.13 -6.40 -10.36
CA ALA A 595 7.31 -7.14 -10.80
C ALA A 595 8.25 -6.29 -11.68
N LYS A 596 7.71 -5.34 -12.47
CA LYS A 596 8.53 -4.38 -13.25
C LYS A 596 9.08 -3.25 -12.39
N ILE A 597 8.35 -2.83 -11.37
CA ILE A 597 8.70 -1.72 -10.46
C ILE A 597 9.74 -2.14 -9.43
N SER A 598 9.65 -3.35 -8.86
CA SER A 598 10.50 -3.81 -7.75
C SER A 598 12.01 -3.60 -8.01
N PRO A 599 12.58 -3.98 -9.16
CA PRO A 599 14.00 -3.76 -9.45
C PRO A 599 14.41 -2.28 -9.57
N LEU A 600 13.45 -1.37 -9.75
CA LEU A 600 13.67 0.07 -9.94
C LEU A 600 13.50 0.87 -8.64
N MET A 601 13.13 0.23 -7.54
CA MET A 601 13.00 0.89 -6.23
C MET A 601 14.35 1.39 -5.72
N ARG A 602 14.37 2.53 -5.01
CA ARG A 602 15.60 3.12 -4.45
C ARG A 602 16.39 2.12 -3.59
N LYS A 603 15.69 1.34 -2.77
CA LYS A 603 16.30 0.27 -1.95
C LYS A 603 17.03 -0.81 -2.73
N ASN A 604 16.65 -1.02 -3.99
CA ASN A 604 17.28 -1.94 -4.92
C ASN A 604 18.25 -1.20 -5.85
N ALA A 605 18.77 -0.06 -5.40
CA ALA A 605 19.64 0.86 -6.15
C ALA A 605 19.01 1.48 -7.41
N GLY A 606 17.68 1.46 -7.54
CA GLY A 606 16.96 2.12 -8.64
C GLY A 606 16.59 3.59 -8.35
N PRO A 607 15.87 4.25 -9.28
CA PRO A 607 15.50 5.66 -9.16
C PRO A 607 14.12 5.94 -8.52
N ILE A 608 13.29 4.92 -8.28
CA ILE A 608 11.93 5.12 -7.75
C ILE A 608 11.98 5.37 -6.25
N LEU A 609 11.50 6.56 -5.82
CA LEU A 609 11.53 7.00 -4.43
C LEU A 609 10.28 6.61 -3.65
N MET A 610 9.10 6.84 -4.23
CA MET A 610 7.80 6.65 -3.57
C MET A 610 6.72 6.24 -4.57
N VAL A 611 5.70 5.53 -4.08
CA VAL A 611 4.65 4.89 -4.88
C VAL A 611 3.27 5.39 -4.44
N GLN A 612 2.51 5.99 -5.34
CA GLN A 612 1.13 6.39 -5.09
C GLN A 612 0.20 5.19 -5.28
N ILE A 613 -0.70 4.98 -4.33
CA ILE A 613 -1.84 4.08 -4.48
C ILE A 613 -3.12 4.88 -4.66
N GLU A 614 -3.97 4.44 -5.60
CA GLU A 614 -5.19 5.17 -5.96
C GLU A 614 -4.89 6.62 -6.41
N HIS A 615 -5.92 7.43 -6.65
CA HIS A 615 -5.83 8.84 -6.98
C HIS A 615 -7.16 9.55 -6.74
N PHE A 616 -7.15 10.60 -5.89
CA PHE A 616 -8.34 11.36 -5.50
C PHE A 616 -9.47 10.46 -4.99
N TYR A 617 -9.13 9.52 -4.12
CA TYR A 617 -10.12 8.59 -3.58
C TYR A 617 -11.14 9.30 -2.70
N GLY A 618 -10.72 10.34 -1.98
CA GLY A 618 -11.57 11.14 -1.12
C GLY A 618 -12.67 11.88 -1.87
N THR A 619 -12.45 12.25 -3.12
CA THR A 619 -13.44 12.95 -3.95
C THR A 619 -14.52 12.01 -4.49
N LEU A 620 -14.30 10.70 -4.46
CA LEU A 620 -15.28 9.70 -4.92
C LEU A 620 -16.46 9.55 -3.94
N GLY A 621 -16.26 9.84 -2.65
CA GLY A 621 -17.31 9.82 -1.63
C GLY A 621 -17.75 8.42 -1.14
N ILE A 622 -17.24 7.32 -1.72
CA ILE A 622 -17.54 5.94 -1.26
C ILE A 622 -16.87 5.66 0.09
N CYS A 623 -15.66 6.20 0.30
CA CYS A 623 -14.90 6.08 1.55
C CYS A 623 -14.62 4.62 2.00
N ASP A 624 -14.41 3.71 1.04
CA ASP A 624 -14.06 2.31 1.36
C ASP A 624 -12.59 2.21 1.80
N GLN A 625 -12.37 2.27 3.10
CA GLN A 625 -11.03 2.18 3.69
C GLN A 625 -10.41 0.78 3.58
N LEU A 626 -11.24 -0.27 3.47
CA LEU A 626 -10.75 -1.63 3.26
C LEU A 626 -10.09 -1.76 1.88
N TYR A 627 -10.68 -1.15 0.85
CA TYR A 627 -10.10 -1.07 -0.48
C TYR A 627 -8.70 -0.43 -0.47
N MET A 628 -8.58 0.77 0.12
CA MET A 628 -7.31 1.49 0.22
C MET A 628 -6.25 0.68 0.98
N LEU A 629 -6.65 0.00 2.06
CA LEU A 629 -5.78 -0.89 2.84
C LEU A 629 -5.33 -2.11 2.02
N GLN A 630 -6.23 -2.74 1.27
CA GLN A 630 -5.91 -3.88 0.40
C GLN A 630 -4.90 -3.49 -0.68
N LEU A 631 -5.05 -2.31 -1.30
CA LEU A 631 -4.07 -1.79 -2.25
C LEU A 631 -2.70 -1.58 -1.58
N ALA A 632 -2.67 -0.92 -0.42
CA ALA A 632 -1.43 -0.67 0.31
C ALA A 632 -0.70 -1.98 0.68
N ASN A 633 -1.44 -2.98 1.15
CA ASN A 633 -0.91 -4.29 1.51
C ASN A 633 -0.38 -5.03 0.28
N LEU A 634 -1.13 -5.04 -0.81
CA LEU A 634 -0.70 -5.68 -2.06
C LEU A 634 0.62 -5.08 -2.58
N VAL A 635 0.79 -3.76 -2.47
CA VAL A 635 2.07 -3.13 -2.83
C VAL A 635 3.18 -3.51 -1.86
N ARG A 636 2.94 -3.50 -0.54
CA ARG A 636 3.95 -3.86 0.49
C ARG A 636 4.38 -5.32 0.42
N GLU A 637 3.47 -6.24 0.12
CA GLU A 637 3.78 -7.67 -0.08
C GLU A 637 4.80 -7.88 -1.21
N ASN A 638 4.75 -7.05 -2.25
CA ASN A 638 5.62 -7.17 -3.44
C ASN A 638 6.85 -6.27 -3.39
N LEU A 639 6.74 -5.10 -2.77
CA LEU A 639 7.78 -4.07 -2.74
C LEU A 639 8.44 -3.93 -1.36
N GLY A 640 8.01 -4.64 -0.31
CA GLY A 640 8.49 -4.55 1.07
C GLY A 640 7.85 -3.41 1.89
N ASN A 641 7.92 -3.52 3.22
CA ASN A 641 7.29 -2.56 4.15
C ASN A 641 7.99 -1.20 4.24
N ASP A 642 9.23 -1.12 3.77
CA ASP A 642 10.05 0.09 3.75
C ASP A 642 9.73 1.03 2.58
N VAL A 643 8.87 0.62 1.64
CA VAL A 643 8.41 1.48 0.56
C VAL A 643 7.63 2.68 1.10
N VAL A 644 7.97 3.88 0.63
CA VAL A 644 7.19 5.08 0.91
C VAL A 644 5.96 5.07 0.01
N LEU A 645 4.83 4.61 0.57
CA LEU A 645 3.51 4.76 -0.06
C LEU A 645 2.94 6.14 0.22
N PHE A 646 2.19 6.68 -0.73
CA PHE A 646 1.45 7.91 -0.53
C PHE A 646 0.08 7.93 -1.21
N THR A 647 -0.80 8.82 -0.76
CA THR A 647 -2.09 9.15 -1.39
C THR A 647 -2.16 10.64 -1.65
N VAL A 648 -3.03 11.07 -2.55
CA VAL A 648 -3.23 12.48 -2.89
C VAL A 648 -4.72 12.79 -2.96
N ASP A 649 -5.11 13.90 -2.33
CA ASP A 649 -6.45 14.48 -2.36
C ASP A 649 -6.36 16.02 -2.23
N PRO A 650 -7.37 16.78 -2.68
CA PRO A 650 -7.43 18.21 -2.41
C PRO A 650 -7.46 18.48 -0.88
N PRO A 651 -6.97 19.64 -0.42
CA PRO A 651 -6.79 19.97 1.00
C PRO A 651 -8.12 20.39 1.63
N VAL A 652 -9.05 19.43 1.65
CA VAL A 652 -10.42 19.53 2.17
C VAL A 652 -10.61 18.37 3.15
N ILE A 653 -11.08 18.66 4.36
CA ILE A 653 -11.15 17.70 5.46
C ILE A 653 -11.95 16.45 5.07
N GLU A 654 -13.05 16.63 4.35
CA GLU A 654 -13.93 15.57 3.87
C GLU A 654 -13.19 14.62 2.93
N PHE A 655 -12.40 15.15 1.99
CA PHE A 655 -11.66 14.34 1.02
C PHE A 655 -10.48 13.64 1.71
N LEU A 656 -9.69 14.38 2.49
CA LEU A 656 -8.54 13.81 3.21
C LEU A 656 -8.95 12.72 4.20
N ARG A 657 -10.13 12.81 4.82
CA ARG A 657 -10.65 11.76 5.71
C ARG A 657 -10.85 10.43 4.98
N CYS A 658 -11.30 10.46 3.74
CA CYS A 658 -11.61 9.26 2.98
C CYS A 658 -10.44 8.76 2.12
N GLY A 659 -9.52 9.64 1.71
CA GLY A 659 -8.35 9.27 0.91
C GLY A 659 -7.04 9.07 1.69
N SER A 660 -7.01 9.38 2.98
CA SER A 660 -5.87 9.05 3.86
C SER A 660 -5.98 7.62 4.41
N LEU A 661 -4.82 7.02 4.71
CA LEU A 661 -4.70 5.72 5.37
C LEU A 661 -3.56 5.77 6.41
N PRO A 662 -3.68 5.11 7.58
CA PRO A 662 -2.59 5.02 8.55
C PRO A 662 -1.30 4.46 7.92
N ASN A 663 -0.16 5.05 8.30
CA ASN A 663 1.18 4.68 7.80
C ASN A 663 1.38 4.79 6.27
N VAL A 664 0.48 5.47 5.55
CA VAL A 664 0.68 5.89 4.15
C VAL A 664 0.77 7.42 4.17
N LEU A 665 1.75 7.99 3.47
CA LEU A 665 1.96 9.43 3.48
C LEU A 665 0.78 10.14 2.80
N THR A 666 -0.02 10.87 3.58
CA THR A 666 -1.04 11.77 3.03
C THR A 666 -0.36 12.96 2.37
N THR A 667 -0.62 13.18 1.09
CA THR A 667 -0.16 14.34 0.32
C THR A 667 -1.36 15.10 -0.25
N ILE A 668 -1.12 16.31 -0.75
CA ILE A 668 -2.21 17.18 -1.22
C ILE A 668 -2.02 17.63 -2.66
N GLU A 669 -3.14 17.87 -3.34
CA GLU A 669 -3.18 18.73 -4.52
C GLU A 669 -3.16 20.21 -4.08
N ILE A 670 -2.46 21.09 -4.78
CA ILE A 670 -2.59 22.53 -4.61
C ILE A 670 -2.74 23.22 -5.97
N VAL A 671 -3.24 24.46 -5.97
CA VAL A 671 -3.44 25.31 -7.17
C VAL A 671 -2.77 26.68 -6.98
N PRO A 672 -2.48 27.42 -8.07
CA PRO A 672 -1.91 28.75 -7.96
C PRO A 672 -2.77 29.69 -7.11
N THR A 673 -2.13 30.32 -6.14
CA THR A 673 -2.70 31.36 -5.28
C THR A 673 -1.63 32.40 -4.97
N GLY A 674 -2.02 33.68 -5.00
CA GLY A 674 -1.17 34.79 -4.57
C GLY A 674 -1.11 34.97 -3.05
N VAL A 675 -1.77 34.09 -2.28
CA VAL A 675 -2.00 34.26 -0.84
C VAL A 675 -1.18 33.24 -0.04
N SER A 676 -0.05 33.66 0.52
CA SER A 676 0.85 32.75 1.25
C SER A 676 0.21 32.05 2.46
N GLY A 677 -0.74 32.72 3.14
CA GLY A 677 -1.47 32.14 4.27
C GLY A 677 -2.36 30.96 3.88
N GLU A 678 -2.86 30.93 2.64
CA GLU A 678 -3.66 29.82 2.12
C GLU A 678 -2.79 28.57 1.91
N VAL A 679 -1.62 28.75 1.27
CA VAL A 679 -0.62 27.69 1.08
C VAL A 679 -0.19 27.09 2.43
N GLN A 680 0.05 27.94 3.44
CA GLN A 680 0.36 27.48 4.80
C GLN A 680 -0.78 26.66 5.40
N ASN A 681 -2.03 27.09 5.22
CA ASN A 681 -3.20 26.37 5.74
C ASN A 681 -3.36 24.99 5.09
N TRP A 682 -3.13 24.87 3.77
CA TRP A 682 -3.16 23.59 3.09
C TRP A 682 -2.13 22.60 3.65
N PHE A 683 -0.88 23.03 3.85
CA PHE A 683 0.15 22.16 4.45
C PHE A 683 -0.07 21.87 5.94
N ASN A 684 -0.66 22.82 6.69
CA ASN A 684 -1.10 22.56 8.06
C ASN A 684 -2.18 21.46 8.09
N MET A 685 -3.12 21.51 7.15
CA MET A 685 -4.15 20.48 7.01
C MET A 685 -3.53 19.14 6.63
N GLN A 686 -2.63 19.08 5.65
CA GLN A 686 -1.91 17.85 5.30
C GLN A 686 -1.24 17.22 6.54
N LYS A 687 -0.48 18.01 7.31
CA LYS A 687 0.21 17.54 8.53
C LYS A 687 -0.72 17.08 9.64
N ALA A 688 -1.97 17.57 9.67
CA ALA A 688 -2.98 17.11 10.63
C ALA A 688 -3.43 15.66 10.33
N PHE A 689 -3.36 15.20 9.08
CA PHE A 689 -3.70 13.83 8.69
C PHE A 689 -2.50 12.87 8.74
N PHE A 690 -1.27 13.38 8.84
CA PHE A 690 -0.07 12.56 9.05
C PHE A 690 0.95 13.30 9.92
N SER A 691 0.99 12.96 11.22
CA SER A 691 1.92 13.57 12.18
C SER A 691 3.38 13.28 11.80
N GLY A 692 4.20 14.34 11.79
CA GLY A 692 5.61 14.30 11.36
C GLY A 692 5.80 14.20 9.84
N ALA A 693 4.75 14.40 9.02
CA ALA A 693 4.91 14.37 7.57
C ALA A 693 5.81 15.52 7.06
N PRO A 694 6.69 15.24 6.08
CA PRO A 694 7.18 16.30 5.22
C PRO A 694 6.01 16.97 4.51
N ALA A 695 6.11 18.28 4.30
CA ALA A 695 5.13 18.99 3.49
C ALA A 695 5.27 18.52 2.03
N VAL A 696 4.17 18.09 1.42
CA VAL A 696 4.19 17.52 0.07
C VAL A 696 2.96 17.93 -0.73
N ALA A 697 3.21 18.71 -1.78
CA ALA A 697 2.28 18.92 -2.88
C ALA A 697 2.64 17.94 -4.00
N SER A 698 2.08 16.73 -3.93
CA SER A 698 2.35 15.68 -4.93
C SER A 698 1.67 15.97 -6.27
N GLN A 699 0.75 16.93 -6.30
CA GLN A 699 0.22 17.52 -7.51
C GLN A 699 0.02 19.03 -7.31
N TYR A 700 0.80 19.84 -8.01
CA TYR A 700 0.59 21.26 -8.11
C TYR A 700 -0.04 21.55 -9.48
N MET A 701 -1.37 21.68 -9.53
CA MET A 701 -2.12 21.89 -10.78
C MET A 701 -1.95 23.35 -11.22
N ILE A 702 -0.98 23.60 -12.12
CA ILE A 702 -0.55 24.96 -12.45
C ILE A 702 -1.39 25.64 -13.53
N ASN A 703 -2.14 24.88 -14.33
CA ASN A 703 -2.98 25.36 -15.42
C ASN A 703 -4.05 24.32 -15.80
N PRO A 704 -5.23 24.76 -16.29
CA PRO A 704 -6.29 23.86 -16.74
C PRO A 704 -5.94 23.16 -18.07
N PHE A 705 -6.46 21.95 -18.25
CA PHE A 705 -6.49 21.25 -19.55
C PHE A 705 -7.66 21.75 -20.42
N LYS A 706 -7.67 21.34 -21.69
CA LYS A 706 -8.66 21.78 -22.69
C LYS A 706 -9.71 20.70 -22.98
N MET A 707 -10.95 21.14 -23.19
CA MET A 707 -12.09 20.28 -23.53
C MET A 707 -12.82 20.85 -24.74
N TRP A 708 -13.41 19.99 -25.56
CA TRP A 708 -14.22 20.41 -26.70
C TRP A 708 -15.45 21.21 -26.24
N ALA A 709 -15.79 22.27 -27.00
CA ALA A 709 -16.85 23.25 -26.69
C ALA A 709 -16.70 24.05 -25.39
N LYS A 710 -15.57 23.95 -24.69
CA LYS A 710 -15.27 24.80 -23.54
C LYS A 710 -14.24 25.85 -23.93
N ASN A 711 -14.64 27.12 -23.84
CA ASN A 711 -13.68 28.21 -23.81
C ASN A 711 -12.92 28.07 -22.50
N VAL A 712 -11.66 27.62 -22.60
CA VAL A 712 -10.79 27.56 -21.44
C VAL A 712 -10.35 28.99 -21.14
N THR A 713 -10.62 29.45 -19.92
CA THR A 713 -10.10 30.71 -19.39
C THR A 713 -8.59 30.75 -19.45
N ASP A 714 -8.01 31.95 -19.54
CA ASP A 714 -6.56 32.18 -19.58
C ASP A 714 -5.78 31.33 -18.57
N PRO A 715 -4.54 30.91 -18.88
CA PRO A 715 -3.66 30.27 -17.91
C PRO A 715 -3.50 31.18 -16.68
N TYR A 716 -3.18 30.58 -15.53
CA TYR A 716 -2.83 31.36 -14.36
C TYR A 716 -1.62 32.26 -14.66
N PRO A 717 -1.58 33.49 -14.11
CA PRO A 717 -0.41 34.36 -14.26
C PRO A 717 0.87 33.66 -13.82
N ASN A 718 1.92 33.73 -14.65
CA ASN A 718 3.20 33.06 -14.39
C ASN A 718 3.79 33.46 -13.02
N ASP A 719 3.66 34.73 -12.62
CA ASP A 719 4.12 35.23 -11.32
C ASP A 719 3.35 34.60 -10.15
N MET A 720 2.04 34.40 -10.28
CA MET A 720 1.23 33.68 -9.29
C MET A 720 1.72 32.24 -9.14
N ILE A 721 1.96 31.53 -10.26
CA ILE A 721 2.48 30.16 -10.23
C ILE A 721 3.82 30.09 -9.47
N ILE A 722 4.73 31.02 -9.78
CA ILE A 722 6.04 31.08 -9.12
C ILE A 722 5.91 31.46 -7.64
N GLN A 723 5.02 32.40 -7.29
CA GLN A 723 4.83 32.85 -5.90
C GLN A 723 4.27 31.74 -5.00
N THR A 724 3.31 30.96 -5.48
CA THR A 724 2.80 29.80 -4.75
C THR A 724 3.90 28.77 -4.53
N ALA A 725 4.66 28.43 -5.59
CA ALA A 725 5.76 27.47 -5.50
C ALA A 725 6.89 27.94 -4.56
N GLN A 726 7.23 29.23 -4.59
CA GLN A 726 8.15 29.87 -3.65
C GLN A 726 7.67 29.74 -2.20
N THR A 727 6.39 30.01 -1.96
CA THR A 727 5.80 29.89 -0.63
C THR A 727 5.85 28.44 -0.15
N ALA A 728 5.42 27.49 -0.98
CA ALA A 728 5.47 26.07 -0.64
C ALA A 728 6.90 25.59 -0.36
N PHE A 729 7.86 25.97 -1.21
CA PHE A 729 9.26 25.59 -1.03
C PHE A 729 9.88 26.22 0.24
N ALA A 730 9.51 27.46 0.58
CA ALA A 730 9.93 28.11 1.83
C ALA A 730 9.41 27.39 3.09
N LEU A 731 8.34 26.58 2.97
CA LEU A 731 7.83 25.70 4.01
C LEU A 731 8.50 24.32 4.02
N ASN A 732 9.63 24.18 3.30
CA ASN A 732 10.34 22.94 3.05
C ASN A 732 9.46 21.87 2.37
N ALA A 733 8.49 22.30 1.55
CA ALA A 733 7.62 21.38 0.84
C ALA A 733 8.31 20.79 -0.39
N SER A 734 8.10 19.50 -0.61
CA SER A 734 8.37 18.88 -1.91
C SER A 734 7.18 19.11 -2.85
N ILE A 735 7.44 19.45 -4.12
CA ILE A 735 6.43 19.95 -5.06
C ILE A 735 6.54 19.19 -6.38
N SER A 736 5.42 18.76 -6.96
CA SER A 736 5.34 18.16 -8.29
C SER A 736 4.46 19.01 -9.22
N PHE A 737 5.04 19.63 -10.24
CA PHE A 737 4.33 20.51 -11.19
C PHE A 737 3.48 19.70 -12.18
N HIS A 738 2.16 19.86 -12.11
CA HIS A 738 1.17 19.20 -12.97
C HIS A 738 0.47 20.21 -13.90
N MET A 739 0.63 20.15 -15.22
CA MET A 739 1.59 19.33 -15.98
C MET A 739 2.90 20.10 -16.19
N THR A 740 4.04 19.40 -16.15
CA THR A 740 5.31 19.97 -16.63
C THR A 740 5.48 19.77 -18.14
N HIS A 741 5.04 18.62 -18.64
CA HIS A 741 4.85 18.36 -20.04
C HIS A 741 3.65 17.43 -20.20
N GLY A 742 2.57 17.93 -20.80
CA GLY A 742 1.35 17.13 -20.95
C GLY A 742 1.35 16.21 -22.18
N GLY A 743 1.82 16.68 -23.34
CA GLY A 743 1.90 15.88 -24.58
C GLY A 743 0.56 15.80 -25.32
N THR A 744 0.26 14.62 -25.89
CA THR A 744 -0.91 14.41 -26.77
C THR A 744 -1.68 13.15 -26.38
N ASN A 745 -3.01 13.24 -26.33
CA ASN A 745 -3.94 12.11 -26.28
C ASN A 745 -4.11 11.52 -27.69
N PHE A 746 -3.10 10.81 -28.19
CA PHE A 746 -3.20 10.15 -29.49
C PHE A 746 -4.35 9.13 -29.54
N GLY A 747 -4.80 8.79 -30.74
CA GLY A 747 -5.87 7.82 -30.92
C GLY A 747 -7.16 8.20 -30.20
N TYR A 748 -7.66 7.30 -29.37
CA TYR A 748 -8.93 7.44 -28.65
C TYR A 748 -8.79 7.59 -27.14
N TRP A 749 -7.58 7.90 -26.67
CA TRP A 749 -7.23 7.78 -25.26
C TRP A 749 -7.64 8.95 -24.37
N ASN A 750 -8.20 10.01 -24.95
CA ASN A 750 -8.75 11.11 -24.17
C ASN A 750 -9.86 10.62 -23.24
N GLY A 751 -9.90 11.14 -22.02
CA GLY A 751 -11.06 10.99 -21.14
C GLY A 751 -12.14 12.03 -21.45
N ALA A 752 -13.11 12.10 -20.55
CA ALA A 752 -14.08 13.19 -20.47
C ALA A 752 -14.22 13.69 -19.03
N VAL A 753 -14.70 14.93 -18.88
CA VAL A 753 -15.23 15.47 -17.63
C VAL A 753 -16.71 15.67 -17.85
N ASP A 754 -17.54 14.97 -17.08
CA ASP A 754 -18.98 14.96 -17.31
C ASP A 754 -19.29 14.61 -18.77
N ASP A 755 -19.95 15.51 -19.50
CA ASP A 755 -20.35 15.33 -20.90
C ASP A 755 -19.41 16.07 -21.88
N HIS A 756 -18.23 16.49 -21.41
CA HIS A 756 -17.24 17.22 -22.19
C HIS A 756 -15.98 16.37 -22.40
N PRO A 757 -15.74 15.87 -23.62
CA PRO A 757 -14.52 15.14 -23.92
C PRO A 757 -13.30 16.07 -23.90
N VAL A 758 -12.21 15.58 -23.33
CA VAL A 758 -10.90 16.25 -23.31
C VAL A 758 -10.34 16.30 -24.74
N THR A 759 -9.66 17.39 -25.10
CA THR A 759 -9.09 17.55 -26.43
C THR A 759 -7.97 16.54 -26.72
N THR A 760 -7.65 16.34 -28.00
CA THR A 760 -6.50 15.51 -28.42
C THR A 760 -5.19 16.12 -27.93
N SER A 761 -5.04 17.44 -28.02
CA SER A 761 -3.91 18.13 -27.38
C SER A 761 -4.05 18.06 -25.86
N TYR A 762 -2.96 17.70 -25.19
CA TYR A 762 -2.84 17.77 -23.73
C TYR A 762 -1.75 18.77 -23.33
N ASP A 763 -1.56 19.84 -24.12
CA ASP A 763 -0.58 20.90 -23.86
C ASP A 763 -0.72 21.51 -22.46
N SER A 764 -1.97 21.74 -22.01
CA SER A 764 -2.34 22.28 -20.69
C SER A 764 -1.55 23.52 -20.26
N PHE A 765 -1.12 24.36 -21.21
CA PHE A 765 -0.28 25.54 -20.97
C PHE A 765 0.96 25.21 -20.11
N ALA A 766 1.52 24.03 -20.30
CA ALA A 766 2.65 23.52 -19.54
C ALA A 766 3.94 24.31 -19.86
N PRO A 767 4.94 24.30 -18.97
CA PRO A 767 6.25 24.89 -19.26
C PRO A 767 6.91 24.24 -20.49
N ILE A 768 6.66 22.96 -20.74
CA ILE A 768 7.08 22.28 -21.96
C ILE A 768 5.84 22.01 -22.80
N SER A 769 5.74 22.68 -23.95
CA SER A 769 4.56 22.59 -24.84
C SER A 769 4.32 21.17 -25.36
N GLU A 770 3.16 20.92 -25.98
CA GLU A 770 2.82 19.64 -26.62
C GLU A 770 3.94 19.09 -27.53
N ALA A 771 4.58 19.94 -28.34
CA ALA A 771 5.69 19.54 -29.22
C ALA A 771 7.07 19.54 -28.52
N GLY A 772 7.15 19.92 -27.25
CA GLY A 772 8.39 19.94 -26.48
C GLY A 772 9.08 21.30 -26.41
N ASP A 773 8.47 22.41 -26.83
CA ASP A 773 9.14 23.72 -26.77
C ASP A 773 9.18 24.27 -25.35
N THR A 774 10.20 25.08 -25.09
CA THR A 774 10.23 25.94 -23.89
C THR A 774 9.26 27.12 -24.03
N THR A 775 8.42 27.32 -23.03
CA THR A 775 7.50 28.47 -22.95
C THR A 775 8.04 29.59 -22.05
N GLU A 776 7.30 30.70 -21.92
CA GLU A 776 7.64 31.74 -20.94
C GLU A 776 7.59 31.22 -19.50
N LEU A 777 6.63 30.34 -19.19
CA LEU A 777 6.52 29.70 -17.88
C LEU A 777 7.74 28.82 -17.59
N PHE A 778 8.29 28.13 -18.59
CA PHE A 778 9.56 27.40 -18.45
C PHE A 778 10.70 28.31 -17.99
N LEU A 779 10.84 29.47 -18.64
CA LEU A 779 11.88 30.44 -18.30
C LEU A 779 11.67 31.02 -16.88
N ALA A 780 10.41 31.27 -16.51
CA ALA A 780 10.06 31.76 -15.17
C ALA A 780 10.40 30.74 -14.07
N ILE A 781 9.99 29.48 -14.24
CA ILE A 781 10.31 28.39 -13.30
C ILE A 781 11.81 28.20 -13.20
N ARG A 782 12.50 28.09 -14.35
CA ARG A 782 13.96 27.93 -14.39
C ARG A 782 14.69 29.06 -13.67
N ASN A 783 14.27 30.31 -13.89
CA ASN A 783 14.86 31.49 -13.25
C ASN A 783 14.66 31.46 -11.73
N TRP A 784 13.48 31.05 -11.25
CA TRP A 784 13.25 30.85 -9.82
C TRP A 784 14.15 29.76 -9.24
N VAL A 785 14.16 28.56 -9.84
CA VAL A 785 14.97 27.43 -9.35
C VAL A 785 16.47 27.77 -9.33
N SER A 786 16.97 28.53 -10.31
CA SER A 786 18.36 28.99 -10.35
C SER A 786 18.78 29.89 -9.17
N LYS A 787 17.81 30.48 -8.47
CA LYS A 787 18.02 31.41 -7.36
C LYS A 787 17.79 30.76 -5.99
N ILE A 788 17.41 29.48 -5.95
CA ILE A 788 17.23 28.75 -4.68
C ILE A 788 18.60 28.55 -4.02
N PRO A 789 18.85 29.11 -2.82
CA PRO A 789 20.15 28.98 -2.15
C PRO A 789 20.47 27.53 -1.82
N GLY A 790 21.68 27.07 -2.16
CA GLY A 790 22.15 25.72 -1.82
C GLY A 790 21.46 24.58 -2.57
N TRP A 791 20.69 24.87 -3.64
CA TRP A 791 20.04 23.83 -4.44
C TRP A 791 21.07 22.93 -5.13
N ALA A 792 21.08 21.64 -4.76
CA ALA A 792 22.05 20.66 -5.25
C ALA A 792 21.90 20.33 -6.75
N TYR A 793 20.80 20.76 -7.37
CA TYR A 793 20.42 20.37 -8.72
C TYR A 793 20.22 21.58 -9.64
N PRO A 794 21.24 22.44 -9.85
CA PRO A 794 21.11 23.65 -10.65
C PRO A 794 20.57 23.35 -12.06
N PRO A 795 19.80 24.27 -12.68
CA PRO A 795 19.24 24.07 -14.01
C PRO A 795 20.31 23.72 -15.06
N ALA A 796 20.15 22.55 -15.71
CA ALA A 796 21.04 22.09 -16.79
C ALA A 796 20.92 22.98 -18.05
N ALA A 797 21.74 22.81 -19.08
CA ALA A 797 21.58 23.57 -20.32
C ALA A 797 20.22 23.30 -20.98
N VAL A 798 19.59 24.33 -21.55
CA VAL A 798 18.30 24.20 -22.25
C VAL A 798 18.54 23.52 -23.61
N PRO A 799 17.91 22.37 -23.90
CA PRO A 799 17.99 21.75 -25.21
C PRO A 799 17.40 22.65 -26.31
N ALA A 800 17.98 22.63 -27.50
CA ALA A 800 17.39 23.32 -28.65
C ALA A 800 16.02 22.73 -28.99
N ASN A 801 15.06 23.56 -29.40
CA ASN A 801 13.74 23.07 -29.82
C ASN A 801 13.87 22.15 -31.04
N VAL A 802 13.04 21.10 -31.07
CA VAL A 802 13.01 20.14 -32.18
C VAL A 802 12.58 20.88 -33.46
N PRO A 803 13.26 20.64 -34.61
CA PRO A 803 12.88 21.27 -35.86
C PRO A 803 11.42 20.97 -36.23
N ARG A 804 10.73 22.00 -36.73
CA ARG A 804 9.38 21.87 -37.29
C ARG A 804 9.31 22.39 -38.70
N THR A 805 8.43 21.80 -39.49
CA THR A 805 8.17 22.24 -40.85
C THR A 805 6.67 22.34 -41.11
N ALA A 806 6.31 23.22 -42.05
CA ALA A 806 5.00 23.16 -42.69
C ALA A 806 5.27 22.41 -43.99
N TYR A 807 4.73 21.20 -44.11
CA TYR A 807 4.82 20.44 -45.35
C TYR A 807 3.91 21.04 -46.43
N ASP A 808 4.16 20.66 -47.68
CA ASP A 808 3.29 21.06 -48.79
C ASP A 808 1.86 20.54 -48.57
N ASP A 809 0.88 21.34 -48.99
CA ASP A 809 -0.54 20.97 -48.94
C ASP A 809 -0.79 19.66 -49.72
N VAL A 810 -1.55 18.74 -49.12
CA VAL A 810 -1.87 17.45 -49.72
C VAL A 810 -3.29 17.48 -50.24
N GLN A 811 -3.45 17.26 -51.54
CA GLN A 811 -4.77 17.05 -52.14
C GLN A 811 -5.28 15.67 -51.73
N LEU A 812 -6.46 15.65 -51.13
CA LEU A 812 -7.18 14.44 -50.74
C LEU A 812 -8.32 14.18 -51.73
N THR A 813 -8.52 12.91 -52.06
CA THR A 813 -9.67 12.42 -52.82
C THR A 813 -10.60 11.65 -51.90
N VAL A 814 -11.90 11.61 -52.22
CA VAL A 814 -12.83 10.71 -51.54
C VAL A 814 -12.42 9.27 -51.85
N PHE A 815 -12.17 8.48 -50.81
CA PHE A 815 -11.94 7.04 -50.90
C PHE A 815 -13.29 6.33 -50.98
N ASP A 816 -14.16 6.57 -50.00
CA ASP A 816 -15.52 6.02 -49.92
C ASP A 816 -16.38 6.87 -48.95
N THR A 817 -17.69 6.63 -48.90
CA THR A 817 -18.51 7.11 -47.78
C THR A 817 -18.08 6.39 -46.50
N ILE A 818 -18.36 6.98 -45.33
CA ILE A 818 -18.00 6.34 -44.05
C ILE A 818 -18.72 4.98 -43.89
N SER A 819 -20.00 4.91 -44.25
CA SER A 819 -20.76 3.65 -44.24
C SER A 819 -20.18 2.64 -45.23
N GLY A 820 -19.90 3.05 -46.48
CA GLY A 820 -19.30 2.21 -47.51
C GLY A 820 -17.94 1.64 -47.08
N PHE A 821 -17.08 2.50 -46.52
CA PHE A 821 -15.79 2.08 -45.96
C PHE A 821 -15.95 1.02 -44.88
N ILE A 822 -16.84 1.25 -43.91
CA ILE A 822 -17.08 0.31 -42.80
C ILE A 822 -17.58 -1.03 -43.35
N LEU A 823 -18.53 -1.04 -44.27
CA LEU A 823 -19.03 -2.27 -44.88
C LEU A 823 -17.94 -2.98 -45.70
N GLY A 824 -17.10 -2.22 -46.41
CA GLY A 824 -15.99 -2.72 -47.22
C GLY A 824 -14.90 -3.43 -46.41
N VAL A 825 -14.63 -2.99 -45.18
CA VAL A 825 -13.69 -3.67 -44.28
C VAL A 825 -14.25 -4.95 -43.64
N ASN A 826 -15.54 -5.25 -43.85
CA ASN A 826 -16.25 -6.43 -43.36
C ASN A 826 -16.04 -6.67 -41.84
N PRO A 827 -16.64 -5.81 -40.99
CA PRO A 827 -16.42 -5.83 -39.55
C PRO A 827 -16.97 -7.09 -38.90
N GLU A 828 -16.44 -7.45 -37.73
CA GLU A 828 -17.04 -8.50 -36.91
C GLU A 828 -18.37 -7.99 -36.32
N CYS A 829 -19.43 -8.78 -36.49
CA CYS A 829 -20.80 -8.40 -36.15
C CYS A 829 -21.49 -9.45 -35.29
N TRP A 830 -22.36 -8.99 -34.39
CA TRP A 830 -23.21 -9.79 -33.53
C TRP A 830 -24.68 -9.54 -33.86
N ALA A 831 -25.38 -10.59 -34.27
CA ALA A 831 -26.81 -10.53 -34.52
C ALA A 831 -27.59 -10.68 -33.21
N SER A 832 -28.61 -9.84 -33.01
CA SER A 832 -29.55 -9.91 -31.90
C SER A 832 -30.97 -9.65 -32.38
N LYS A 833 -31.93 -10.42 -31.87
CA LYS A 833 -33.32 -10.32 -32.31
C LYS A 833 -34.04 -9.11 -31.71
N GLU A 834 -33.81 -8.84 -30.44
CA GLU A 834 -34.61 -7.87 -29.69
C GLU A 834 -33.96 -6.48 -29.69
N THR A 835 -32.75 -6.35 -29.15
CA THR A 835 -32.08 -5.06 -28.94
C THR A 835 -30.65 -5.03 -29.46
N PRO A 836 -30.15 -3.86 -29.90
CA PRO A 836 -28.75 -3.69 -30.26
C PRO A 836 -27.85 -3.96 -29.05
N GLN A 837 -26.63 -4.41 -29.30
CA GLN A 837 -25.67 -4.78 -28.26
C GLN A 837 -24.69 -3.65 -27.96
N THR A 838 -24.37 -3.42 -26.69
CA THR A 838 -23.39 -2.41 -26.28
C THR A 838 -21.98 -2.77 -26.72
N ALA A 839 -21.09 -1.77 -26.74
CA ALA A 839 -19.68 -1.93 -27.10
C ALA A 839 -19.02 -3.07 -26.31
N GLU A 840 -19.26 -3.09 -25.00
CA GLU A 840 -18.67 -4.07 -24.10
C GLU A 840 -19.16 -5.49 -24.38
N TYR A 841 -20.41 -5.66 -24.82
CA TYR A 841 -20.98 -6.96 -25.16
C TYR A 841 -20.31 -7.55 -26.40
N ILE A 842 -20.16 -6.72 -27.45
CA ILE A 842 -19.50 -7.08 -28.71
C ILE A 842 -17.96 -7.05 -28.63
N ARG A 843 -17.40 -6.91 -27.41
CA ARG A 843 -15.97 -6.93 -27.14
C ARG A 843 -15.18 -5.80 -27.80
N HIS A 844 -15.80 -4.63 -27.92
CA HIS A 844 -15.20 -3.43 -28.49
C HIS A 844 -15.16 -2.29 -27.46
N GLY A 845 -14.03 -1.58 -27.37
CA GLY A 845 -13.78 -0.64 -26.27
C GLY A 845 -13.72 0.84 -26.65
N TYR A 846 -13.33 1.15 -27.88
CA TYR A 846 -12.88 2.50 -28.29
C TYR A 846 -13.34 2.81 -29.73
N GLY A 847 -13.18 4.05 -30.18
CA GLY A 847 -13.47 4.41 -31.57
C GLY A 847 -14.98 4.46 -31.85
N TYR A 848 -15.45 3.56 -32.71
CA TYR A 848 -16.79 3.61 -33.28
C TYR A 848 -17.48 2.23 -33.26
N LEU A 849 -18.80 2.24 -33.29
CA LEU A 849 -19.67 1.06 -33.34
C LEU A 849 -20.61 1.22 -34.51
N TYR A 850 -20.86 0.15 -35.24
CA TYR A 850 -21.80 0.16 -36.37
C TYR A 850 -23.01 -0.71 -36.01
N TYR A 851 -24.20 -0.14 -36.14
CA TYR A 851 -25.46 -0.84 -35.91
C TYR A 851 -26.28 -0.82 -37.18
N ASN A 852 -26.87 -1.96 -37.53
CA ASN A 852 -27.73 -2.08 -38.70
C ASN A 852 -29.01 -2.83 -38.36
N THR A 853 -30.12 -2.40 -38.93
CA THR A 853 -31.41 -3.10 -38.93
C THR A 853 -32.17 -2.77 -40.23
N THR A 854 -33.27 -3.48 -40.48
CA THR A 854 -34.12 -3.24 -41.65
C THR A 854 -35.44 -2.58 -41.25
N ILE A 855 -35.83 -1.55 -41.97
CA ILE A 855 -37.12 -0.86 -41.83
C ILE A 855 -37.90 -0.90 -43.15
N ILE A 856 -39.23 -0.83 -43.08
CA ILE A 856 -40.10 -0.70 -44.26
C ILE A 856 -40.52 0.77 -44.39
N ASP A 857 -41.09 1.31 -43.31
CA ASP A 857 -41.61 2.68 -43.29
C ASP A 857 -40.63 3.63 -42.57
N CYS A 858 -40.32 4.74 -43.24
CA CYS A 858 -39.57 5.85 -42.66
C CYS A 858 -40.42 6.64 -41.67
N GLY A 859 -39.79 7.39 -40.77
CA GLY A 859 -40.48 8.09 -39.69
C GLY A 859 -39.59 8.78 -38.70
N THR A 860 -40.16 9.18 -37.56
CA THR A 860 -39.38 9.66 -36.42
C THR A 860 -38.65 8.48 -35.77
N LEU A 861 -37.33 8.47 -35.91
CA LEU A 861 -36.42 7.60 -35.17
C LEU A 861 -36.22 8.15 -33.77
N TYR A 862 -36.33 7.31 -32.75
CA TYR A 862 -36.12 7.65 -31.35
C TYR A 862 -35.17 6.65 -30.69
N ILE A 863 -34.07 7.15 -30.12
CA ILE A 863 -33.03 6.37 -29.43
C ILE A 863 -32.97 6.84 -27.97
N PRO A 864 -33.74 6.24 -27.04
CA PRO A 864 -33.87 6.72 -25.66
C PRO A 864 -32.54 6.88 -24.93
N ASN A 865 -31.61 5.94 -25.13
CA ASN A 865 -30.33 5.93 -24.44
C ASN A 865 -29.21 5.37 -25.34
N PHE A 866 -28.23 6.22 -25.61
CA PHE A 866 -27.02 5.91 -26.36
C PHE A 866 -25.84 6.69 -25.77
N ALA A 867 -24.62 6.24 -26.02
CA ALA A 867 -23.41 6.93 -25.59
C ALA A 867 -22.29 6.75 -26.64
N ASP A 868 -21.74 7.81 -27.26
CA ASP A 868 -21.92 9.24 -26.95
C ASP A 868 -22.55 10.06 -28.10
N ASN A 869 -22.05 9.94 -29.33
CA ASN A 869 -22.62 10.58 -30.52
C ASN A 869 -23.09 9.52 -31.52
N ALA A 870 -24.22 9.72 -32.19
CA ALA A 870 -24.76 8.76 -33.16
C ALA A 870 -25.00 9.42 -34.53
N TYR A 871 -24.50 8.81 -35.59
CA TYR A 871 -24.62 9.24 -36.98
C TYR A 871 -25.57 8.29 -37.72
N ILE A 872 -26.65 8.82 -38.29
CA ILE A 872 -27.76 8.04 -38.84
C ILE A 872 -27.67 8.02 -40.36
N PHE A 873 -27.81 6.84 -40.95
CA PHE A 873 -27.82 6.63 -42.39
C PHE A 873 -29.01 5.76 -42.80
N LEU A 874 -29.55 6.02 -43.99
CA LEU A 874 -30.60 5.24 -44.62
C LEU A 874 -30.09 4.78 -45.99
N ASN A 875 -29.94 3.47 -46.18
CA ASN A 875 -29.37 2.91 -47.41
C ASN A 875 -28.02 3.58 -47.78
N GLN A 876 -27.12 3.72 -46.81
CA GLN A 876 -25.83 4.42 -46.88
C GLN A 876 -25.89 5.96 -47.06
N ASP A 877 -27.07 6.56 -47.26
CA ASP A 877 -27.22 8.01 -47.33
C ASP A 877 -27.32 8.64 -45.93
N PHE A 878 -26.51 9.66 -45.67
CA PHE A 878 -26.50 10.34 -44.37
C PHE A 878 -27.77 11.14 -44.11
N VAL A 879 -28.40 10.88 -42.96
CA VAL A 879 -29.63 11.54 -42.49
C VAL A 879 -29.29 12.67 -41.51
N GLY A 880 -28.39 12.43 -40.55
CA GLY A 880 -28.00 13.43 -39.55
C GLY A 880 -27.32 12.83 -38.32
N ALA A 881 -27.00 13.70 -37.36
CA ALA A 881 -26.31 13.34 -36.12
C ALA A 881 -27.16 13.62 -34.87
N LEU A 882 -27.03 12.75 -33.88
CA LEU A 882 -27.63 12.83 -32.55
C LEU A 882 -26.53 12.87 -31.49
N TYR A 883 -26.73 13.67 -30.45
CA TYR A 883 -25.75 13.87 -29.38
C TYR A 883 -26.40 13.53 -28.04
N LYS A 884 -25.82 12.57 -27.28
CA LYS A 884 -26.36 12.16 -25.97
C LYS A 884 -26.46 13.36 -25.05
N GLN A 885 -25.38 14.11 -24.87
CA GLN A 885 -25.36 15.35 -24.12
C GLN A 885 -24.04 16.04 -24.45
N PHE A 886 -24.08 17.21 -25.10
CA PHE A 886 -22.86 17.95 -25.43
C PHE A 886 -23.16 19.44 -25.54
N ASN A 887 -22.48 20.28 -24.75
CA ASN A 887 -22.67 21.74 -24.76
C ASN A 887 -24.16 22.19 -24.69
N SER A 888 -24.93 21.58 -23.77
CA SER A 888 -26.39 21.79 -23.62
C SER A 888 -27.26 21.33 -24.80
N ILE A 889 -26.68 20.70 -25.82
CA ILE A 889 -27.40 20.01 -26.89
C ILE A 889 -27.69 18.57 -26.43
N HIS A 890 -28.95 18.17 -26.49
CA HIS A 890 -29.42 16.82 -26.23
C HIS A 890 -30.50 16.49 -27.24
N ASN A 891 -30.17 15.61 -28.18
CA ASN A 891 -31.11 15.18 -29.20
C ASN A 891 -31.06 13.65 -29.29
N ASN A 892 -32.22 13.03 -29.10
CA ASN A 892 -32.40 11.58 -29.19
C ASN A 892 -33.45 11.18 -30.22
N THR A 893 -33.94 12.15 -31.01
CA THR A 893 -34.89 11.94 -32.10
C THR A 893 -34.42 12.60 -33.39
N ILE A 894 -34.71 11.96 -34.52
CA ILE A 894 -34.52 12.53 -35.87
C ILE A 894 -35.57 11.97 -36.82
N ASP A 895 -36.06 12.78 -37.76
CA ASP A 895 -36.96 12.32 -38.81
C ASP A 895 -36.18 11.71 -39.97
N VAL A 896 -36.38 10.42 -40.20
CA VAL A 896 -35.82 9.67 -41.33
C VAL A 896 -36.83 9.72 -42.48
N GLN A 897 -36.37 10.09 -43.67
CA GLN A 897 -37.20 10.24 -44.87
C GLN A 897 -36.52 9.55 -46.06
N GLY A 898 -37.28 9.26 -47.12
CA GLY A 898 -36.72 8.69 -48.37
C GLY A 898 -36.71 7.16 -48.46
N CYS A 899 -37.46 6.47 -47.61
CA CYS A 899 -37.63 5.02 -47.71
C CYS A 899 -38.24 4.64 -49.07
N LEU A 900 -37.70 3.59 -49.66
CA LEU A 900 -38.24 2.94 -50.84
C LEU A 900 -39.36 1.98 -50.42
N ASP A 901 -40.28 1.65 -51.34
CA ASP A 901 -41.36 0.66 -51.14
C ASP A 901 -40.82 -0.80 -51.09
N GLN A 902 -39.80 -1.03 -50.27
CA GLN A 902 -39.09 -2.30 -50.04
C GLN A 902 -38.40 -2.26 -48.66
N PHE A 903 -37.66 -3.30 -48.29
CA PHE A 903 -36.80 -3.23 -47.10
C PHE A 903 -35.67 -2.21 -47.33
N ASN A 904 -35.53 -1.28 -46.39
CA ASN A 904 -34.48 -0.29 -46.32
C ASN A 904 -33.52 -0.64 -45.18
N SER A 905 -32.22 -0.39 -45.35
CA SER A 905 -31.23 -0.53 -44.29
C SER A 905 -31.16 0.77 -43.50
N LEU A 906 -31.39 0.67 -42.19
CA LEU A 906 -31.17 1.75 -41.23
C LEU A 906 -29.86 1.47 -40.50
N GLU A 907 -28.89 2.36 -40.68
CA GLU A 907 -27.56 2.23 -40.12
C GLU A 907 -27.32 3.34 -39.11
N ILE A 908 -26.71 2.99 -37.98
CA ILE A 908 -26.40 3.91 -36.88
C ILE A 908 -24.95 3.70 -36.51
N ILE A 909 -24.10 4.70 -36.73
CA ILE A 909 -22.70 4.68 -36.31
C ILE A 909 -22.58 5.46 -35.01
N VAL A 910 -22.21 4.79 -33.93
CA VAL A 910 -22.01 5.43 -32.62
C VAL A 910 -20.54 5.65 -32.34
N GLU A 911 -20.15 6.90 -32.09
CA GLU A 911 -18.82 7.26 -31.63
C GLU A 911 -18.72 7.19 -30.10
N ILE A 912 -17.64 6.58 -29.62
CA ILE A 912 -17.19 6.65 -28.23
C ILE A 912 -16.25 7.85 -28.12
N THR A 913 -16.69 8.93 -27.48
CA THR A 913 -15.93 10.19 -27.43
C THR A 913 -14.88 10.21 -26.32
N GLY A 914 -14.98 9.30 -25.35
CA GLY A 914 -14.08 9.12 -24.21
C GLY A 914 -14.88 8.88 -22.93
N ARG A 915 -14.48 7.93 -22.10
CA ARG A 915 -15.18 7.67 -20.82
C ARG A 915 -14.85 8.74 -19.78
N PRO A 916 -15.84 9.25 -19.03
CA PRO A 916 -15.60 10.16 -17.92
C PRO A 916 -14.63 9.56 -16.92
N HIS A 917 -13.65 10.34 -16.47
CA HIS A 917 -12.80 9.92 -15.35
C HIS A 917 -13.47 10.25 -14.00
N ASN A 918 -14.41 11.21 -13.97
CA ASN A 918 -15.00 11.75 -12.74
C ASN A 918 -16.39 11.19 -12.37
N LYS A 919 -16.99 10.31 -13.18
CA LYS A 919 -18.34 9.73 -12.94
C LYS A 919 -18.32 8.21 -13.03
N TYR A 920 -18.48 7.53 -11.90
CA TYR A 920 -18.71 6.08 -11.83
C TYR A 920 -20.14 5.81 -11.31
N PRO A 921 -20.92 4.87 -11.88
CA PRO A 921 -20.54 3.82 -12.85
C PRO A 921 -21.02 4.02 -14.32
N ASP A 922 -21.34 5.24 -14.81
CA ASP A 922 -21.83 5.44 -16.20
C ASP A 922 -20.76 5.23 -17.29
N MET A 923 -20.42 3.97 -17.56
CA MET A 923 -19.26 3.58 -18.38
C MET A 923 -19.60 2.82 -19.66
N SER A 924 -20.82 2.28 -19.80
CA SER A 924 -21.18 1.49 -21.00
C SER A 924 -21.34 2.39 -22.24
N ARG A 925 -21.04 1.86 -23.42
CA ARG A 925 -21.02 2.62 -24.67
C ARG A 925 -21.82 1.95 -25.79
N GLY A 926 -22.23 2.74 -26.78
CA GLY A 926 -23.11 2.29 -27.85
C GLY A 926 -24.60 2.52 -27.57
N LEU A 927 -25.46 1.78 -28.26
CA LEU A 927 -26.90 1.75 -28.03
C LEU A 927 -27.21 0.89 -26.81
N GLN A 928 -27.99 1.41 -25.85
CA GLN A 928 -28.16 0.78 -24.52
C GLN A 928 -29.56 0.19 -24.27
N GLY A 929 -30.34 -0.05 -25.32
CA GLY A 929 -31.69 -0.60 -25.22
C GLY A 929 -32.48 -0.51 -26.52
N ASP A 930 -33.81 -0.56 -26.40
CA ASP A 930 -34.75 -0.45 -27.50
C ASP A 930 -34.55 0.85 -28.30
N VAL A 931 -34.74 0.74 -29.62
CA VAL A 931 -34.77 1.86 -30.56
C VAL A 931 -36.10 1.82 -31.28
N TYR A 932 -36.71 2.97 -31.55
CA TYR A 932 -38.07 3.05 -32.06
C TYR A 932 -38.14 3.80 -33.39
N MET A 933 -39.00 3.34 -34.29
CA MET A 933 -39.44 4.07 -35.49
C MET A 933 -40.95 4.29 -35.38
N HIS A 934 -41.43 5.54 -35.37
CA HIS A 934 -42.86 5.85 -35.16
C HIS A 934 -43.47 5.19 -33.90
N ASN A 935 -42.71 5.14 -32.80
CA ASN A 935 -43.08 4.42 -31.55
C ASN A 935 -43.20 2.89 -31.68
N VAL A 936 -42.75 2.30 -32.78
CA VAL A 936 -42.64 0.84 -32.95
C VAL A 936 -41.20 0.43 -32.66
N THR A 937 -41.00 -0.55 -31.78
CA THR A 937 -39.68 -1.09 -31.47
C THR A 937 -39.07 -1.75 -32.70
N LEU A 938 -37.83 -1.39 -33.01
CA LEU A 938 -37.04 -2.01 -34.07
C LEU A 938 -36.34 -3.27 -33.54
N GLU A 939 -36.37 -4.32 -34.35
CA GLU A 939 -35.83 -5.66 -34.05
C GLU A 939 -34.76 -6.05 -35.07
N ASN A 940 -34.15 -7.23 -34.90
CA ASN A 940 -33.19 -7.84 -35.83
C ASN A 940 -31.97 -6.94 -36.10
N TRP A 941 -31.23 -6.67 -35.03
CA TRP A 941 -30.04 -5.83 -35.04
C TRP A 941 -28.80 -6.63 -35.39
N GLU A 942 -27.92 -6.02 -36.19
CA GLU A 942 -26.51 -6.37 -36.28
C GLU A 942 -25.72 -5.28 -35.57
N SER A 943 -24.91 -5.67 -34.59
CA SER A 943 -24.02 -4.76 -33.85
C SER A 943 -22.58 -5.13 -34.15
N CYS A 944 -21.81 -4.23 -34.74
CA CYS A 944 -20.49 -4.50 -35.29
C CYS A 944 -19.43 -3.58 -34.70
N GLU A 945 -18.20 -4.08 -34.62
CA GLU A 945 -17.04 -3.24 -34.34
C GLU A 945 -16.68 -2.37 -35.56
N VAL A 946 -16.17 -1.17 -35.35
CA VAL A 946 -15.61 -0.36 -36.44
C VAL A 946 -14.11 -0.27 -36.25
N PRO A 947 -13.31 -1.00 -37.03
CA PRO A 947 -11.86 -1.06 -36.85
C PRO A 947 -11.14 0.15 -37.45
N ILE A 948 -11.60 1.37 -37.15
CA ILE A 948 -10.79 2.59 -37.38
C ILE A 948 -9.80 2.64 -36.22
N GLU A 949 -8.52 2.42 -36.53
CA GLU A 949 -7.48 1.94 -35.60
C GLU A 949 -7.26 2.79 -34.35
N THR A 950 -6.78 2.17 -33.27
CA THR A 950 -6.72 2.79 -31.93
C THR A 950 -5.40 3.46 -31.55
N TYR A 951 -4.23 3.06 -32.12
CA TYR A 951 -2.97 3.81 -31.92
C TYR A 951 -1.83 3.42 -32.89
N GLU A 952 -1.47 2.13 -32.98
CA GLU A 952 -0.41 1.61 -33.87
C GLU A 952 -0.85 0.28 -34.51
N ILE A 953 -0.88 0.21 -35.85
CA ILE A 953 -1.54 -0.92 -36.55
C ILE A 953 -0.91 -2.28 -36.25
N SER A 954 0.37 -2.31 -35.91
CA SER A 954 1.09 -3.57 -35.64
C SER A 954 0.58 -4.33 -34.41
N MET A 955 -0.32 -3.76 -33.59
CA MET A 955 -0.89 -4.42 -32.43
C MET A 955 -2.24 -5.13 -32.70
N VAL A 956 -2.77 -5.09 -33.93
CA VAL A 956 -4.09 -5.66 -34.26
C VAL A 956 -3.97 -7.01 -34.97
N LYS A 957 -4.78 -8.00 -34.54
CA LYS A 957 -4.85 -9.37 -35.09
C LYS A 957 -5.09 -9.45 -36.62
N ASN A 958 -5.58 -8.37 -37.24
CA ASN A 958 -6.00 -8.31 -38.65
C ASN A 958 -5.23 -7.27 -39.52
N TYR A 959 -4.09 -6.74 -39.05
CA TYR A 959 -3.31 -5.71 -39.76
C TYR A 959 -3.04 -6.07 -41.23
N GLU A 960 -2.47 -7.25 -41.48
CA GLU A 960 -2.11 -7.66 -42.84
C GLU A 960 -3.33 -7.76 -43.75
N LYS A 961 -4.49 -8.12 -43.22
CA LYS A 961 -5.74 -8.21 -44.00
C LYS A 961 -6.24 -6.82 -44.42
N MET A 962 -6.20 -5.85 -43.51
CA MET A 962 -6.61 -4.47 -43.80
C MET A 962 -5.60 -3.74 -44.67
N LYS A 963 -4.30 -3.90 -44.39
CA LYS A 963 -3.22 -3.38 -45.24
C LYS A 963 -3.33 -3.92 -46.66
N ASN A 964 -3.60 -5.22 -46.82
CA ASN A 964 -3.82 -5.80 -48.14
C ASN A 964 -5.10 -5.26 -48.79
N HIS A 965 -6.21 -5.08 -48.05
CA HIS A 965 -7.41 -4.46 -48.60
C HIS A 965 -7.20 -3.00 -49.03
N ILE A 966 -6.52 -2.19 -48.21
CA ILE A 966 -6.19 -0.80 -48.57
C ILE A 966 -5.27 -0.77 -49.79
N ILE A 967 -4.25 -1.62 -49.85
CA ILE A 967 -3.34 -1.71 -51.00
C ILE A 967 -4.06 -2.20 -52.26
N GLU A 968 -4.90 -3.23 -52.16
CA GLU A 968 -5.67 -3.80 -53.27
C GLU A 968 -6.74 -2.82 -53.79
N THR A 969 -7.38 -2.05 -52.91
CA THR A 969 -8.41 -1.06 -53.25
C THR A 969 -7.82 0.26 -53.77
N ILE A 970 -6.61 0.65 -53.34
CA ILE A 970 -5.88 1.81 -53.88
C ILE A 970 -5.53 1.63 -55.38
N ASP A 971 -5.39 0.38 -55.85
CA ASP A 971 -5.15 0.07 -57.26
C ASP A 971 -6.43 0.11 -58.13
N PHE A 972 -7.63 0.27 -57.55
CA PHE A 972 -8.89 0.38 -58.29
C PHE A 972 -9.45 1.82 -58.32
N GLU A 973 -10.00 2.17 -59.48
CA GLU A 973 -10.20 3.53 -59.97
C GLU A 973 -11.07 4.50 -59.14
N LYS A 974 -10.55 5.73 -59.08
CA LYS A 974 -11.19 7.05 -58.87
C LYS A 974 -12.71 7.12 -59.08
N SER A 975 -13.46 7.45 -58.01
CA SER A 975 -14.70 8.21 -58.18
C SER A 975 -14.35 9.69 -58.45
N GLN A 976 -14.90 10.25 -59.54
CA GLN A 976 -14.67 11.64 -59.97
C GLN A 976 -15.70 12.64 -59.42
N SER A 977 -16.57 12.25 -58.49
CA SER A 977 -17.60 13.14 -57.95
C SER A 977 -17.45 13.31 -56.44
N ALA A 978 -16.93 14.46 -56.02
CA ALA A 978 -16.89 14.85 -54.62
C ALA A 978 -18.29 15.31 -54.18
N VAL A 979 -19.04 14.44 -53.51
CA VAL A 979 -20.19 14.88 -52.70
C VAL A 979 -19.63 15.28 -51.34
N THR A 980 -19.33 16.57 -51.18
CA THR A 980 -18.72 17.15 -49.97
C THR A 980 -19.69 17.27 -48.78
N SER A 981 -20.94 16.86 -48.95
CA SER A 981 -22.01 16.97 -47.93
C SER A 981 -22.31 15.66 -47.18
N GLN A 982 -21.67 14.54 -47.52
CA GLN A 982 -21.83 13.28 -46.80
C GLN A 982 -20.57 12.91 -46.00
N PRO A 983 -20.72 12.29 -44.80
CA PRO A 983 -19.64 11.64 -44.08
C PRO A 983 -18.84 10.70 -44.96
N SER A 984 -17.52 10.95 -45.07
CA SER A 984 -16.67 10.25 -46.04
C SER A 984 -15.26 10.01 -45.49
N VAL A 985 -14.59 9.01 -46.06
CA VAL A 985 -13.16 8.78 -45.88
C VAL A 985 -12.41 9.47 -47.01
N PHE A 986 -11.46 10.33 -46.67
CA PHE A 986 -10.61 11.01 -47.63
C PHE A 986 -9.18 10.49 -47.53
N ILE A 987 -8.51 10.30 -48.66
CA ILE A 987 -7.18 9.70 -48.76
C ILE A 987 -6.24 10.58 -49.56
N GLY A 988 -4.97 10.65 -49.16
CA GLY A 988 -3.93 11.36 -49.91
C GLY A 988 -2.52 11.00 -49.48
N ASN A 989 -1.54 11.46 -50.27
CA ASN A 989 -0.14 11.09 -50.12
C ASN A 989 0.74 12.33 -49.88
N LEU A 990 1.39 12.39 -48.71
CA LEU A 990 2.41 13.37 -48.40
C LEU A 990 3.80 12.87 -48.83
N HIS A 991 4.47 13.60 -49.71
CA HIS A 991 5.82 13.25 -50.17
C HIS A 991 6.90 14.07 -49.46
N ILE A 992 7.71 13.40 -48.64
CA ILE A 992 8.81 14.02 -47.87
C ILE A 992 10.16 13.70 -48.53
N LYS A 993 10.87 14.74 -48.98
CA LYS A 993 12.14 14.60 -49.72
C LYS A 993 13.35 14.31 -48.83
N THR A 994 13.33 14.80 -47.59
CA THR A 994 14.45 14.72 -46.62
C THR A 994 14.06 13.92 -45.39
N ALA A 995 14.89 13.93 -44.34
CA ALA A 995 14.44 13.43 -43.04
C ALA A 995 13.20 14.22 -42.58
N PRO A 996 12.18 13.54 -42.02
CA PRO A 996 10.98 14.21 -41.51
C PRO A 996 11.32 15.07 -40.29
N ALA A 997 10.54 16.13 -40.12
CA ALA A 997 10.48 17.01 -38.96
C ALA A 997 9.05 17.07 -38.42
N ASP A 998 8.89 17.54 -37.18
CA ASP A 998 7.58 17.69 -36.54
C ASP A 998 6.71 18.70 -37.32
N THR A 999 5.40 18.50 -37.29
CA THR A 999 4.43 19.41 -37.92
C THR A 999 3.12 19.41 -37.13
N PHE A 1000 2.23 20.34 -37.47
CA PHE A 1000 0.85 20.31 -37.03
C PHE A 1000 -0.07 20.21 -38.25
N LEU A 1001 -1.02 19.28 -38.22
CA LEU A 1001 -2.06 19.13 -39.23
C LEU A 1001 -3.19 20.10 -38.90
N ASP A 1002 -3.47 21.04 -39.81
CA ASP A 1002 -4.52 22.04 -39.67
C ASP A 1002 -5.86 21.46 -40.13
N THR A 1003 -6.81 21.39 -39.20
CA THR A 1003 -8.14 20.82 -39.43
C THR A 1003 -9.20 21.90 -39.63
N ARG A 1004 -8.84 23.18 -39.70
CA ARG A 1004 -9.82 24.25 -39.95
C ARG A 1004 -10.51 24.04 -41.29
N GLY A 1005 -11.83 24.22 -41.29
CA GLY A 1005 -12.69 24.00 -42.45
C GLY A 1005 -13.16 22.56 -42.63
N TRP A 1006 -12.65 21.62 -41.83
CA TRP A 1006 -13.25 20.30 -41.62
C TRP A 1006 -14.32 20.35 -40.53
N GLY A 1007 -15.10 19.27 -40.38
CA GLY A 1007 -16.15 19.15 -39.38
C GLY A 1007 -15.62 18.45 -38.13
N LYS A 1008 -15.87 17.15 -38.06
CA LYS A 1008 -15.50 16.30 -36.92
C LYS A 1008 -15.07 14.92 -37.38
N GLY A 1009 -13.99 14.41 -36.82
CA GLY A 1009 -13.49 13.11 -37.22
C GLY A 1009 -12.21 12.67 -36.52
N VAL A 1010 -11.53 11.74 -37.16
CA VAL A 1010 -10.22 11.22 -36.75
C VAL A 1010 -9.28 11.20 -37.96
N VAL A 1011 -7.98 11.37 -37.72
CA VAL A 1011 -6.97 11.32 -38.77
C VAL A 1011 -5.96 10.21 -38.49
N THR A 1012 -5.66 9.39 -39.50
CA THR A 1012 -4.51 8.49 -39.48
C THR A 1012 -3.44 8.96 -40.46
N ILE A 1013 -2.17 8.77 -40.07
CA ILE A 1013 -1.02 8.97 -40.95
C ILE A 1013 -0.15 7.73 -40.86
N ASN A 1014 0.12 7.11 -42.01
CA ASN A 1014 0.75 5.80 -42.11
C ASN A 1014 0.02 4.80 -41.22
N GLN A 1015 0.71 4.32 -40.18
CA GLN A 1015 0.22 3.33 -39.23
C GLN A 1015 -0.22 3.92 -37.89
N TYR A 1016 -0.35 5.24 -37.80
CA TYR A 1016 -0.57 5.95 -36.55
C TYR A 1016 -1.89 6.70 -36.57
N ASN A 1017 -2.72 6.46 -35.55
CA ASN A 1017 -3.88 7.30 -35.30
C ASN A 1017 -3.43 8.57 -34.55
N ILE A 1018 -3.48 9.70 -35.27
CA ILE A 1018 -3.03 11.01 -34.76
C ILE A 1018 -4.00 11.55 -33.69
N GLY A 1019 -5.26 11.12 -33.74
CA GLY A 1019 -6.29 11.48 -32.78
C GLY A 1019 -7.47 12.22 -33.42
N ARG A 1020 -8.37 12.67 -32.55
CA ARG A 1020 -9.65 13.28 -32.92
C ARG A 1020 -9.50 14.74 -33.27
N TYR A 1021 -10.29 15.23 -34.22
CA TYR A 1021 -10.49 16.66 -34.45
C TYR A 1021 -11.98 17.01 -34.38
N TRP A 1022 -12.27 18.22 -33.92
CA TRP A 1022 -13.61 18.80 -33.93
C TRP A 1022 -13.52 20.30 -34.24
N ALA A 1023 -13.11 20.58 -35.47
CA ALA A 1023 -12.73 21.92 -35.91
C ALA A 1023 -13.92 22.89 -35.96
N SER A 1024 -15.14 22.36 -36.16
CA SER A 1024 -16.38 23.16 -36.14
C SER A 1024 -16.70 23.75 -34.76
N ILE A 1025 -16.09 23.25 -33.69
CA ILE A 1025 -16.42 23.63 -32.30
C ILE A 1025 -15.22 24.14 -31.51
N GLY A 1026 -14.03 23.59 -31.74
CA GLY A 1026 -12.82 24.00 -31.02
C GLY A 1026 -12.83 23.65 -29.51
N PRO A 1027 -11.82 24.11 -28.75
CA PRO A 1027 -10.86 25.13 -29.13
C PRO A 1027 -9.69 24.62 -29.97
N GLN A 1028 -9.38 23.32 -30.00
CA GLN A 1028 -8.23 22.81 -30.76
C GLN A 1028 -8.51 22.78 -32.27
N GLN A 1029 -7.63 23.38 -33.08
CA GLN A 1029 -7.76 23.45 -34.54
C GLN A 1029 -6.64 22.74 -35.31
N THR A 1030 -5.62 22.25 -34.60
CA THR A 1030 -4.53 21.50 -35.20
C THR A 1030 -4.18 20.26 -34.40
N LEU A 1031 -3.79 19.19 -35.08
CA LEU A 1031 -3.27 17.96 -34.45
C LEU A 1031 -1.74 17.91 -34.56
N TYR A 1032 -1.05 17.61 -33.46
CA TYR A 1032 0.40 17.43 -33.47
C TYR A 1032 0.79 16.12 -34.18
N VAL A 1033 1.69 16.22 -35.15
CA VAL A 1033 2.23 15.07 -35.90
C VAL A 1033 3.74 14.99 -35.65
N PRO A 1034 4.18 14.02 -34.83
CA PRO A 1034 5.60 13.82 -34.57
C PRO A 1034 6.32 13.25 -35.79
N ALA A 1035 7.57 13.66 -36.00
CA ALA A 1035 8.43 13.16 -37.09
C ALA A 1035 8.58 11.64 -37.10
N GLU A 1036 8.48 10.98 -35.94
CA GLU A 1036 8.53 9.52 -35.78
C GLU A 1036 7.36 8.80 -36.44
N PHE A 1037 6.24 9.48 -36.68
CA PHE A 1037 5.08 8.91 -37.38
C PHE A 1037 5.16 9.10 -38.90
N LEU A 1038 6.23 9.78 -39.35
CA LEU A 1038 6.53 10.06 -40.74
C LEU A 1038 7.81 9.35 -41.16
N HIS A 1039 7.98 9.17 -42.46
CA HIS A 1039 9.22 8.70 -43.05
C HIS A 1039 9.54 9.45 -44.33
N LYS A 1040 10.82 9.38 -44.75
CA LYS A 1040 11.23 9.86 -46.06
C LYS A 1040 10.48 9.07 -47.14
N GLY A 1041 10.01 9.76 -48.19
CA GLY A 1041 9.19 9.17 -49.25
C GLY A 1041 7.70 9.48 -49.08
N THR A 1042 6.85 8.55 -49.46
CA THR A 1042 5.38 8.71 -49.47
C THR A 1042 4.78 8.32 -48.13
N ASN A 1043 4.01 9.21 -47.52
CA ASN A 1043 3.27 8.97 -46.28
C ASN A 1043 1.78 9.04 -46.60
N LEU A 1044 1.03 8.03 -46.19
CA LEU A 1044 -0.41 7.96 -46.42
C LEU A 1044 -1.15 8.77 -45.36
N ILE A 1045 -2.14 9.57 -45.75
CA ILE A 1045 -2.99 10.34 -44.85
C ILE A 1045 -4.44 9.95 -45.12
N MET A 1046 -5.19 9.64 -44.06
CA MET A 1046 -6.62 9.39 -44.15
C MET A 1046 -7.40 10.23 -43.13
N PHE A 1047 -8.42 10.93 -43.62
CA PHE A 1047 -9.40 11.64 -42.79
C PHE A 1047 -10.70 10.84 -42.79
N TYR A 1048 -11.19 10.50 -41.59
CA TYR A 1048 -12.50 9.89 -41.40
C TYR A 1048 -13.44 10.99 -40.88
N GLU A 1049 -14.18 11.62 -41.79
CA GLU A 1049 -15.00 12.82 -41.53
C GLU A 1049 -16.48 12.45 -41.37
N PHE A 1050 -17.10 12.87 -40.27
CA PHE A 1050 -18.45 12.48 -39.86
C PHE A 1050 -19.49 13.61 -39.90
N GLU A 1051 -19.08 14.87 -39.97
CA GLU A 1051 -19.98 16.04 -39.93
C GLU A 1051 -19.84 16.95 -41.16
N GLY A 1052 -18.96 16.58 -42.10
CA GLY A 1052 -18.77 17.25 -43.38
C GLY A 1052 -17.71 18.35 -43.34
N ALA A 1053 -17.15 18.67 -44.51
CA ALA A 1053 -16.05 19.61 -44.65
C ALA A 1053 -16.49 20.84 -45.46
N THR A 1054 -16.69 21.96 -44.75
CA THR A 1054 -17.31 23.18 -45.31
C THR A 1054 -16.37 23.96 -46.23
N SER A 1055 -15.14 24.23 -45.78
CA SER A 1055 -14.17 25.09 -46.49
C SER A 1055 -12.82 24.42 -46.72
N ALA A 1056 -12.57 23.25 -46.13
CA ALA A 1056 -11.42 22.41 -46.47
C ALA A 1056 -11.58 21.68 -47.82
N CYS A 1057 -12.82 21.63 -48.34
CA CYS A 1057 -13.17 20.95 -49.57
C CYS A 1057 -13.71 21.90 -50.64
N THR A 1058 -13.41 21.58 -51.90
CA THR A 1058 -14.02 22.13 -53.10
C THR A 1058 -14.88 21.04 -53.76
N ALA A 1059 -15.59 21.38 -54.84
CA ALA A 1059 -16.41 20.42 -55.59
C ALA A 1059 -15.62 19.25 -56.23
N VAL A 1060 -14.28 19.28 -56.22
CA VAL A 1060 -13.43 18.26 -56.87
C VAL A 1060 -12.28 17.74 -56.00
N SER A 1061 -11.93 18.40 -54.90
CA SER A 1061 -10.86 17.95 -53.99
C SER A 1061 -10.95 18.58 -52.61
N CYS A 1062 -10.41 17.89 -51.61
CA CYS A 1062 -10.17 18.42 -50.27
C CYS A 1062 -8.68 18.59 -50.02
N THR A 1063 -8.30 19.45 -49.07
CA THR A 1063 -6.88 19.71 -48.80
C THR A 1063 -6.54 19.48 -47.34
N ALA A 1064 -5.54 18.63 -47.08
CA ALA A 1064 -4.86 18.56 -45.79
C ALA A 1064 -3.72 19.58 -45.77
N LYS A 1065 -3.72 20.45 -44.76
CA LYS A 1065 -2.76 21.55 -44.62
C LYS A 1065 -1.86 21.32 -43.41
N PHE A 1066 -0.63 21.78 -43.52
CA PHE A 1066 0.37 21.63 -42.46
C PHE A 1066 0.90 22.98 -42.00
N THR A 1067 1.13 23.12 -40.70
CA THR A 1067 1.64 24.34 -40.08
C THR A 1067 2.76 24.02 -39.11
N ARG A 1068 3.57 25.03 -38.79
CA ARG A 1068 4.69 24.92 -37.83
C ARG A 1068 4.27 25.12 -36.38
N PHE A 1069 3.06 25.62 -36.14
CA PHE A 1069 2.60 26.07 -34.84
C PHE A 1069 1.21 25.52 -34.56
N PRO A 1070 0.89 25.16 -33.31
CA PRO A 1070 -0.45 24.77 -32.96
C PRO A 1070 -1.41 25.96 -33.09
N ILE A 1071 -2.66 25.70 -33.43
CA ILE A 1071 -3.73 26.70 -33.54
C ILE A 1071 -4.85 26.28 -32.59
N PHE A 1072 -5.30 27.23 -31.77
CA PHE A 1072 -6.46 27.11 -30.91
C PHE A 1072 -7.37 28.33 -31.11
N ASP A 1073 -8.68 28.11 -31.16
CA ASP A 1073 -9.72 29.15 -31.18
C ASP A 1073 -10.22 29.36 -29.74
N TYR A 1074 -9.66 30.36 -29.05
CA TYR A 1074 -10.01 30.73 -27.68
C TYR A 1074 -11.20 31.68 -27.59
#